data_AF-A0A3A5ARB2-F1
#
_entry.id   AF-A0A3A5ARB2-F1
#
_cell.length_a   1.000
_cell.length_b   1.000
_cell.length_c   1.000
_cell.angle_alpha   90.00
_cell.angle_beta   90.00
_cell.angle_gamma   90.00
#
_symmetry.space_group_name_H-M   'P 1'
#
loop_
_entity.id
_entity.type
_entity.pdbx_description
1 polymer ?
#
loop_
_entity_poly.entity_id
_entity_poly.type
_entity_poly.pdbx_seq_one_letter_code
_entity_poly.pdbx_strand_id
1 'polypeptide(L)'
;MRVSTRKGSERDKMVLAETVGNSVTMQIGNRTIGPEHPTYIIAEVGINHNGDPDLAGRLIDVAADAKADAVKFQKRCLPALYREDVLTDTLKYEQHFQYMIPILKEVELPEEEFVHLKRRAEERGLEFLCTPFDIPSADFLEGLGVNGFKIASADLSNLQLLHHVASFGKPMLVSTGMSYWQEIERAVELLKQRGVPFALLHCRSVYPVWPREVNLRMIGRLSRFGHPVGYSGHDIGIIIPLIAASMGASIIEKHITMDKTMAGPDHKISLEPHELKRLVRDIRVADQAVGKSKRFLMRGEILNRELFGKSLVAAKKIKKGTRITGKMVHTQGPGKGLSPTRMADLIGKTVNRDLRKGDYFLDEDVDGPCELDFRNSFRTRWGLICRFGDIREMLEYGPKVIEFHLAEKDFNLPFQPDRKHAQELVVHTPEYIDGKLFDICSGSEEIRSASVRLLQKTVDLCKEIETHFLGRPKIIVHPGAMSLNTKLNKTRLHDALLKSLSEVKPDGAEILLENLPPYPWYFGGQWKGNYFMDAQSIRAVCEEAGLGICFDLSHAALYCNAKEKELSSYIEEVLPFVRHIHFADAYGLDGEGVAIGEGDIDFDRIMPLFASYEGTWVPEVWRGHMEKGKGFIQALIRLRQYDI
;
A
#
# COMPACT_ATOMS: atom_id res chain seq x y z
N MET A 1 61.07 -12.30 23.99
CA MET A 1 60.49 -12.96 22.79
C MET A 1 59.33 -12.12 22.29
N ARG A 2 59.46 -11.59 21.06
CA ARG A 2 58.42 -10.88 20.33
C ARG A 2 57.40 -11.90 19.78
N VAL A 3 56.11 -11.59 19.88
CA VAL A 3 55.05 -12.22 19.07
C VAL A 3 54.20 -11.05 18.54
N SER A 4 54.57 -10.45 17.40
CA SER A 4 54.13 -10.81 16.06
C SER A 4 52.61 -10.73 15.89
N THR A 5 52.16 -9.52 15.57
CA THR A 5 50.90 -9.20 14.91
C THR A 5 50.80 -9.94 13.56
N ARG A 6 49.77 -10.78 13.39
CA ARG A 6 49.30 -11.20 12.06
C ARG A 6 47.96 -10.53 11.77
N LYS A 7 48.00 -9.77 10.68
CA LYS A 7 46.89 -9.07 10.01
C LYS A 7 45.72 -10.03 9.78
N GLY A 8 44.58 -9.74 10.42
CA GLY A 8 43.28 -10.17 9.93
C GLY A 8 42.99 -9.40 8.64
N SER A 9 42.74 -10.12 7.57
CA SER A 9 42.48 -9.60 6.23
C SER A 9 41.26 -8.69 6.19
N GLU A 10 41.34 -7.62 5.39
CA GLU A 10 40.25 -6.70 5.01
C GLU A 10 39.07 -7.37 4.26
N ARG A 11 38.91 -8.70 4.33
CA ARG A 11 37.84 -9.45 3.66
C ARG A 11 36.59 -9.68 4.52
N ASP A 12 36.63 -9.36 5.82
CA ASP A 12 35.49 -9.57 6.74
C ASP A 12 34.75 -8.28 7.14
N LYS A 13 34.95 -7.17 6.39
CA LYS A 13 34.26 -5.88 6.63
C LYS A 13 33.30 -5.45 5.52
N MET A 14 32.81 -6.40 4.72
CA MET A 14 31.74 -6.13 3.76
C MET A 14 30.54 -7.02 4.07
N VAL A 15 29.36 -6.41 4.00
CA VAL A 15 28.01 -6.99 4.15
C VAL A 15 27.42 -6.94 5.58
N LEU A 16 27.33 -5.73 6.13
CA LEU A 16 26.09 -5.19 6.71
C LEU A 16 25.98 -3.74 6.24
N ALA A 17 25.90 -3.55 4.92
CA ALA A 17 25.38 -2.32 4.35
C ALA A 17 23.87 -2.53 4.24
N GLU A 18 23.13 -1.89 5.14
CA GLU A 18 21.71 -1.61 4.92
C GLU A 18 21.59 -0.91 3.57
N THR A 19 21.15 -1.67 2.56
CA THR A 19 20.78 -1.13 1.25
C THR A 19 19.36 -0.65 1.36
N VAL A 20 19.20 0.55 1.92
CA VAL A 20 17.98 1.35 1.73
C VAL A 20 18.01 1.88 0.29
N GLY A 21 16.95 1.61 -0.47
CA GLY A 21 16.52 2.50 -1.55
C GLY A 21 17.08 2.28 -2.95
N ASN A 22 16.81 1.12 -3.53
CA ASN A 22 16.30 1.03 -4.91
C ASN A 22 15.60 -0.32 -5.00
N SER A 23 14.27 -0.32 -5.01
CA SER A 23 13.51 -1.56 -5.18
C SER A 23 13.89 -2.15 -6.53
N VAL A 24 14.55 -3.32 -6.52
CA VAL A 24 14.88 -3.98 -7.78
C VAL A 24 13.61 -4.60 -8.31
N THR A 25 13.00 -3.89 -9.25
CA THR A 25 11.76 -4.28 -9.91
C THR A 25 12.01 -4.56 -11.38
N MET A 26 11.15 -5.37 -11.98
CA MET A 26 11.04 -5.55 -13.42
C MET A 26 9.58 -5.47 -13.82
N GLN A 27 9.31 -5.25 -15.10
CA GLN A 27 7.95 -5.19 -15.63
C GLN A 27 7.73 -6.31 -16.64
N ILE A 28 6.58 -6.99 -16.55
CA ILE A 28 6.08 -7.88 -17.59
C ILE A 28 4.65 -7.45 -17.89
N GLY A 29 4.39 -7.05 -19.14
CA GLY A 29 3.13 -6.41 -19.53
C GLY A 29 2.82 -5.21 -18.64
N ASN A 30 1.66 -5.22 -17.99
CA ASN A 30 1.21 -4.16 -17.07
C ASN A 30 1.54 -4.43 -15.60
N ARG A 31 2.33 -5.46 -15.28
CA ARG A 31 2.63 -5.85 -13.91
C ARG A 31 4.07 -5.57 -13.54
N THR A 32 4.26 -4.85 -12.43
CA THR A 32 5.55 -4.68 -11.77
C THR A 32 5.81 -5.86 -10.84
N ILE A 33 7.00 -6.46 -10.96
CA ILE A 33 7.43 -7.64 -10.22
C ILE A 33 8.67 -7.26 -9.42
N GLY A 34 8.63 -7.50 -8.11
CA GLY A 34 9.75 -7.25 -7.21
C GLY A 34 9.31 -7.22 -5.75
N PRO A 35 10.22 -6.88 -4.83
CA PRO A 35 9.87 -6.60 -3.44
C PRO A 35 8.80 -5.52 -3.35
N GLU A 36 7.95 -5.59 -2.31
CA GLU A 36 6.87 -4.62 -2.03
C GLU A 36 5.73 -4.55 -3.07
N HIS A 37 5.77 -5.38 -4.11
CA HIS A 37 4.67 -5.59 -5.04
C HIS A 37 3.97 -6.92 -4.78
N PRO A 38 2.68 -7.08 -5.17
CA PRO A 38 1.98 -8.35 -5.06
C PRO A 38 2.75 -9.49 -5.73
N THR A 39 2.75 -10.67 -5.10
CA THR A 39 3.44 -11.85 -5.65
C THR A 39 2.88 -12.21 -7.03
N TYR A 40 3.74 -12.30 -8.05
CA TYR A 40 3.35 -12.65 -9.43
C TYR A 40 3.16 -14.16 -9.60
N ILE A 41 1.94 -14.61 -9.90
CA ILE A 41 1.58 -16.03 -9.92
C ILE A 41 1.46 -16.53 -11.36
N ILE A 42 2.28 -17.53 -11.69
CA ILE A 42 2.33 -18.19 -12.99
C ILE A 42 1.67 -19.56 -12.90
N ALA A 43 0.57 -19.73 -13.62
CA ALA A 43 -0.07 -21.01 -13.85
C ALA A 43 0.62 -21.71 -15.04
N GLU A 44 1.49 -22.67 -14.74
CA GLU A 44 2.20 -23.45 -15.75
C GLU A 44 1.30 -24.55 -16.32
N VAL A 45 0.91 -24.41 -17.58
CA VAL A 45 0.23 -25.47 -18.32
C VAL A 45 1.25 -26.53 -18.72
N GLY A 46 2.46 -26.11 -19.10
CA GLY A 46 3.52 -27.01 -19.52
C GLY A 46 3.07 -27.88 -20.70
N ILE A 47 3.02 -29.20 -20.48
CA ILE A 47 2.51 -30.19 -21.43
C ILE A 47 1.20 -30.86 -20.98
N ASN A 48 0.55 -30.38 -19.90
CA ASN A 48 -0.70 -30.95 -19.37
C ASN A 48 -1.92 -30.76 -20.29
N HIS A 49 -1.74 -30.06 -21.41
CA HIS A 49 -2.72 -30.03 -22.49
C HIS A 49 -2.70 -31.30 -23.36
N ASN A 50 -1.72 -32.20 -23.20
CA ASN A 50 -1.67 -33.49 -23.88
C ASN A 50 -1.84 -33.41 -25.41
N GLY A 51 -1.30 -32.36 -26.04
CA GLY A 51 -1.47 -32.11 -27.48
C GLY A 51 -2.86 -31.64 -27.93
N ASP A 52 -3.78 -31.37 -27.00
CA ASP A 52 -5.14 -30.90 -27.27
C ASP A 52 -5.28 -29.38 -27.04
N PRO A 53 -5.49 -28.57 -28.10
CA PRO A 53 -5.69 -27.12 -27.99
C PRO A 53 -6.92 -26.72 -27.16
N ASP A 54 -8.00 -27.52 -27.17
CA ASP A 54 -9.21 -27.23 -26.39
C ASP A 54 -8.94 -27.42 -24.90
N LEU A 55 -8.17 -28.45 -24.53
CA LEU A 55 -7.71 -28.64 -23.15
C LEU A 55 -6.77 -27.51 -22.73
N ALA A 56 -5.84 -27.09 -23.59
CA ALA A 56 -5.00 -25.91 -23.34
C ALA A 56 -5.84 -24.65 -23.06
N GLY A 57 -6.87 -24.40 -23.89
CA GLY A 57 -7.80 -23.29 -23.70
C GLY A 57 -8.58 -23.34 -22.38
N ARG A 58 -9.01 -24.54 -21.95
CA ARG A 58 -9.67 -24.70 -20.64
C ARG A 58 -8.73 -24.45 -19.46
N LEU A 59 -7.45 -24.82 -19.57
CA LEU A 59 -6.46 -24.55 -18.54
C LEU A 59 -6.15 -23.04 -18.42
N ILE A 60 -6.24 -22.28 -19.53
CA ILE A 60 -6.21 -20.81 -19.49
C ILE A 60 -7.40 -20.27 -18.67
N ASP A 61 -8.61 -20.81 -18.88
CA ASP A 61 -9.78 -20.36 -18.12
C ASP A 61 -9.63 -20.65 -16.62
N VAL A 62 -9.06 -21.80 -16.26
CA VAL A 62 -8.74 -22.16 -14.86
C VAL A 62 -7.78 -21.14 -14.23
N ALA A 63 -6.72 -20.76 -14.94
CA ALA A 63 -5.77 -19.76 -14.47
C ALA A 63 -6.46 -18.39 -14.26
N ALA A 64 -7.30 -17.98 -15.20
CA ALA A 64 -8.03 -16.71 -15.14
C ALA A 64 -9.05 -16.68 -13.99
N ASP A 65 -9.83 -17.75 -13.82
CA ASP A 65 -10.84 -17.85 -12.76
C ASP A 65 -10.22 -17.90 -11.36
N ALA A 66 -9.01 -18.45 -11.24
CA ALA A 66 -8.21 -18.40 -10.03
C ALA A 66 -7.57 -17.02 -9.78
N LYS A 67 -7.57 -16.14 -10.79
CA LYS A 67 -6.88 -14.84 -10.80
C LYS A 67 -5.35 -14.96 -10.69
N ALA A 68 -4.78 -15.93 -11.39
CA ALA A 68 -3.35 -15.93 -11.67
C ALA A 68 -2.96 -14.68 -12.48
N ASP A 69 -1.68 -14.34 -12.50
CA ASP A 69 -1.18 -13.18 -13.24
C ASP A 69 -0.76 -13.57 -14.66
N ALA A 70 -0.25 -14.80 -14.83
CA ALA A 70 0.13 -15.34 -16.12
C ALA A 70 -0.26 -16.81 -16.29
N VAL A 71 -0.43 -17.22 -17.54
CA VAL A 71 -0.43 -18.61 -17.96
C VAL A 71 0.82 -18.90 -18.76
N LYS A 72 1.44 -20.07 -18.55
CA LYS A 72 2.70 -20.42 -19.19
C LYS A 72 2.63 -21.73 -19.97
N PHE A 73 3.20 -21.72 -21.17
CA PHE A 73 3.33 -22.86 -22.07
C PHE A 73 4.80 -23.20 -22.36
N GLN A 74 5.03 -24.27 -23.11
CA GLN A 74 6.35 -24.72 -23.54
C GLN A 74 6.35 -24.88 -25.06
N LYS A 75 7.43 -24.44 -25.74
CA LYS A 75 7.59 -24.56 -27.19
C LYS A 75 8.94 -25.20 -27.52
N ARG A 76 8.92 -26.18 -28.42
CA ARG A 76 10.09 -26.94 -28.85
C ARG A 76 10.11 -27.15 -30.36
N CYS A 77 11.32 -27.18 -30.90
CA CYS A 77 11.66 -27.80 -32.17
C CYS A 77 12.54 -29.01 -31.87
N LEU A 78 11.93 -30.20 -31.75
CA LEU A 78 12.63 -31.41 -31.29
C LEU A 78 13.91 -31.74 -32.08
N PRO A 79 13.97 -31.61 -33.42
CA PRO A 79 15.20 -31.84 -34.19
C PRO A 79 16.31 -30.81 -33.91
N ALA A 80 15.97 -29.61 -33.47
CA ALA A 80 16.95 -28.60 -33.04
C ALA A 80 17.41 -28.81 -31.59
N LEU A 81 16.55 -29.42 -30.76
CA LEU A 81 16.78 -29.65 -29.34
C LEU A 81 17.53 -30.95 -29.02
N TYR A 82 17.21 -32.04 -29.72
CA TYR A 82 17.77 -33.37 -29.48
C TYR A 82 18.50 -33.90 -30.70
N ARG A 83 19.53 -34.73 -30.45
CA ARG A 83 20.21 -35.49 -31.51
C ARG A 83 19.22 -36.42 -32.20
N GLU A 84 19.39 -36.59 -33.51
CA GLU A 84 18.48 -37.39 -34.36
C GLU A 84 18.32 -38.85 -33.89
N ASP A 85 19.38 -39.46 -33.37
CA ASP A 85 19.36 -40.84 -32.87
C ASP A 85 18.53 -41.00 -31.59
N VAL A 86 18.49 -39.97 -30.72
CA VAL A 86 17.58 -39.93 -29.55
C VAL A 86 16.12 -39.89 -30.00
N LEU A 87 15.83 -39.17 -31.08
CA LEU A 87 14.48 -39.04 -31.60
C LEU A 87 14.03 -40.29 -32.34
N THR A 88 14.91 -40.97 -33.07
CA THR A 88 14.53 -42.09 -33.96
C THR A 88 14.59 -43.46 -33.29
N ASP A 89 15.46 -43.66 -32.29
CA ASP A 89 15.66 -44.96 -31.63
C ASP A 89 15.91 -44.78 -30.12
N THR A 90 14.83 -44.47 -29.40
CA THR A 90 14.89 -44.23 -27.94
C THR A 90 15.32 -45.47 -27.15
N LEU A 91 15.17 -46.69 -27.69
CA LEU A 91 15.52 -47.95 -27.03
C LEU A 91 17.01 -48.08 -26.72
N LYS A 92 17.86 -47.33 -27.43
CA LYS A 92 19.31 -47.24 -27.16
C LYS A 92 19.66 -46.43 -25.91
N TYR A 93 18.72 -45.66 -25.39
CA TYR A 93 18.91 -44.74 -24.28
C TYR A 93 18.24 -45.23 -23.00
N GLU A 94 18.53 -44.58 -21.88
CA GLU A 94 17.95 -44.91 -20.58
C GLU A 94 16.43 -44.77 -20.58
N GLN A 95 15.76 -45.49 -19.67
CA GLN A 95 14.29 -45.57 -19.59
C GLN A 95 13.57 -44.22 -19.57
N HIS A 96 14.18 -43.18 -19.00
CA HIS A 96 13.58 -41.86 -18.97
C HIS A 96 13.50 -41.20 -20.36
N PHE A 97 14.47 -41.44 -21.25
CA PHE A 97 14.38 -41.02 -22.66
C PHE A 97 13.31 -41.81 -23.40
N GLN A 98 13.26 -43.13 -23.18
CA GLN A 98 12.24 -44.02 -23.75
C GLN A 98 10.82 -43.61 -23.40
N TYR A 99 10.63 -43.06 -22.20
CA TYR A 99 9.34 -42.57 -21.73
C TYR A 99 9.02 -41.14 -22.21
N MET A 100 9.95 -40.20 -22.06
CA MET A 100 9.66 -38.78 -22.29
C MET A 100 9.68 -38.37 -23.77
N ILE A 101 10.61 -38.89 -24.57
CA ILE A 101 10.74 -38.46 -25.98
C ILE A 101 9.47 -38.75 -26.80
N PRO A 102 8.81 -39.92 -26.69
CA PRO A 102 7.55 -40.17 -27.37
C PRO A 102 6.45 -39.19 -26.95
N ILE A 103 6.30 -38.93 -25.64
CA ILE A 103 5.31 -37.97 -25.12
C ILE A 103 5.56 -36.58 -25.72
N LEU A 104 6.81 -36.10 -25.72
CA LEU A 104 7.14 -34.79 -26.27
C LEU A 104 6.79 -34.66 -27.76
N LYS A 105 6.89 -35.74 -28.54
CA LYS A 105 6.47 -35.74 -29.95
C LYS A 105 4.95 -35.66 -30.11
N GLU A 106 4.21 -36.30 -29.22
CA GLU A 106 2.74 -36.36 -29.28
C GLU A 106 2.09 -35.07 -28.80
N VAL A 107 2.68 -34.41 -27.80
CA VAL A 107 2.04 -33.28 -27.13
C VAL A 107 2.41 -31.90 -27.69
N GLU A 108 3.39 -31.80 -28.60
CA GLU A 108 3.81 -30.51 -29.16
C GLU A 108 2.68 -29.91 -30.01
N LEU A 109 2.22 -28.71 -29.65
CA LEU A 109 1.15 -28.03 -30.39
C LEU A 109 1.69 -27.37 -31.67
N PRO A 110 0.87 -27.31 -32.73
CA PRO A 110 1.16 -26.51 -33.93
C PRO A 110 1.30 -25.01 -33.60
N GLU A 111 2.11 -24.29 -34.37
CA GLU A 111 2.41 -22.86 -34.16
C GLU A 111 1.16 -21.97 -34.26
N GLU A 112 0.23 -22.31 -35.14
CA GLU A 112 -1.04 -21.62 -35.31
C GLU A 112 -1.90 -21.60 -34.04
N GLU A 113 -1.83 -22.66 -33.22
CA GLU A 113 -2.58 -22.76 -31.97
C GLU A 113 -2.06 -21.78 -30.91
N PHE A 114 -0.76 -21.50 -30.89
CA PHE A 114 -0.18 -20.53 -29.95
C PHE A 114 -0.71 -19.11 -30.19
N VAL A 115 -1.05 -18.75 -31.43
CA VAL A 115 -1.68 -17.46 -31.76
C VAL A 115 -3.07 -17.38 -31.11
N HIS A 116 -3.85 -18.46 -31.19
CA HIS A 116 -5.18 -18.52 -30.59
C HIS A 116 -5.14 -18.56 -29.07
N LEU A 117 -4.20 -19.33 -28.48
CA LEU A 117 -4.02 -19.43 -27.05
C LEU A 117 -3.55 -18.11 -26.43
N LYS A 118 -2.60 -17.41 -27.07
CA LYS A 118 -2.16 -16.07 -26.63
C LYS A 118 -3.32 -15.10 -26.60
N ARG A 119 -4.09 -15.01 -27.68
CA ARG A 119 -5.27 -14.13 -27.74
C ARG A 119 -6.27 -14.45 -26.63
N ARG A 120 -6.57 -15.73 -26.40
CA ARG A 120 -7.50 -16.15 -25.33
C ARG A 120 -7.00 -15.75 -23.94
N ALA A 121 -5.71 -15.93 -23.67
CA ALA A 121 -5.12 -15.51 -22.39
C ALA A 121 -5.26 -14.00 -22.17
N GLU A 122 -4.95 -13.20 -23.19
CA GLU A 122 -5.06 -11.73 -23.14
C GLU A 122 -6.50 -11.26 -22.97
N GLU A 123 -7.46 -11.84 -23.70
CA GLU A 123 -8.90 -11.55 -23.56
C GLU A 123 -9.43 -11.87 -22.15
N ARG A 124 -8.81 -12.85 -21.47
CA ARG A 124 -9.13 -13.24 -20.10
C ARG A 124 -8.31 -12.48 -19.04
N GLY A 125 -7.49 -11.53 -19.46
CA GLY A 125 -6.69 -10.66 -18.57
C GLY A 125 -5.44 -11.31 -17.99
N LEU A 126 -4.93 -12.37 -18.63
CA LEU A 126 -3.69 -13.04 -18.26
C LEU A 126 -2.54 -12.62 -19.18
N GLU A 127 -1.34 -12.54 -18.63
CA GLU A 127 -0.14 -12.52 -19.45
C GLU A 127 0.12 -13.91 -20.06
N PHE A 128 0.50 -13.95 -21.34
CA PHE A 128 0.88 -15.18 -22.02
C PHE A 128 2.40 -15.35 -22.01
N LEU A 129 2.89 -16.32 -21.25
CA LEU A 129 4.29 -16.67 -21.20
C LEU A 129 4.55 -17.99 -21.91
N CYS A 130 5.75 -18.15 -22.46
CA CYS A 130 6.17 -19.42 -23.01
C CYS A 130 7.67 -19.65 -22.79
N THR A 131 8.04 -20.92 -22.62
CA THR A 131 9.43 -21.36 -22.48
C THR A 131 9.93 -21.90 -23.83
N PRO A 132 10.83 -21.21 -24.54
CA PRO A 132 11.54 -21.80 -25.67
C PRO A 132 12.65 -22.72 -25.13
N PHE A 133 12.76 -23.92 -25.71
CA PHE A 133 13.86 -24.86 -25.40
C PHE A 133 14.99 -24.80 -26.43
N ASP A 134 14.81 -24.07 -27.53
CA ASP A 134 15.76 -23.98 -28.64
C ASP A 134 15.61 -22.65 -29.38
N ILE A 135 16.59 -22.33 -30.24
CA ILE A 135 16.64 -21.07 -31.00
C ILE A 135 15.41 -20.90 -31.91
N PRO A 136 15.00 -21.89 -32.74
CA PRO A 136 13.79 -21.77 -33.55
C PRO A 136 12.54 -21.44 -32.73
N SER A 137 12.37 -22.09 -31.59
CA SER A 137 11.25 -21.81 -30.68
C SER A 137 11.32 -20.40 -30.08
N ALA A 138 12.53 -19.91 -29.78
CA ALA A 138 12.72 -18.53 -29.31
C ALA A 138 12.36 -17.50 -30.40
N ASP A 139 12.79 -17.72 -31.63
CA ASP A 139 12.46 -16.87 -32.78
C ASP A 139 10.96 -16.83 -33.06
N PHE A 140 10.30 -18.00 -33.01
CA PHE A 140 8.85 -18.10 -33.13
C PHE A 140 8.13 -17.25 -32.06
N LEU A 141 8.53 -17.38 -30.79
CA LEU A 141 7.92 -16.63 -29.70
C LEU A 141 8.18 -15.13 -29.77
N GLU A 142 9.33 -14.72 -30.30
CA GLU A 142 9.59 -13.30 -30.59
C GLU A 142 8.63 -12.79 -31.66
N GLY A 143 8.45 -13.54 -32.76
CA GLY A 143 7.47 -13.23 -33.80
C GLY A 143 6.02 -13.23 -33.31
N LEU A 144 5.68 -14.09 -32.34
CA LEU A 144 4.38 -14.14 -31.68
C LEU A 144 4.12 -12.90 -30.80
N GLY A 145 5.17 -12.17 -30.40
CA GLY A 145 5.06 -10.94 -29.63
C GLY A 145 4.76 -11.17 -28.14
N VAL A 146 5.41 -12.14 -27.50
CA VAL A 146 5.33 -12.31 -26.04
C VAL A 146 6.00 -11.14 -25.30
N ASN A 147 5.49 -10.76 -24.12
CA ASN A 147 6.03 -9.64 -23.32
C ASN A 147 7.21 -10.04 -22.42
N GLY A 148 7.51 -11.32 -22.30
CA GLY A 148 8.63 -11.84 -21.51
C GLY A 148 8.86 -13.32 -21.78
N PHE A 149 10.09 -13.77 -21.52
CA PHE A 149 10.51 -15.14 -21.76
C PHE A 149 10.74 -15.88 -20.45
N LYS A 150 10.30 -17.14 -20.38
CA LYS A 150 10.74 -18.07 -19.33
C LYS A 150 11.90 -18.90 -19.86
N ILE A 151 13.00 -18.98 -19.11
CA ILE A 151 14.09 -19.92 -19.40
C ILE A 151 14.00 -21.12 -18.46
N ALA A 152 14.02 -22.32 -19.03
CA ALA A 152 13.98 -23.57 -18.27
C ALA A 152 15.27 -23.76 -17.46
N SER A 153 15.17 -24.52 -16.36
CA SER A 153 16.34 -24.93 -15.57
C SER A 153 17.39 -25.68 -16.41
N ALA A 154 16.96 -26.44 -17.43
CA ALA A 154 17.85 -27.16 -18.34
C ALA A 154 18.74 -26.22 -19.17
N ASP A 155 18.26 -25.00 -19.40
CA ASP A 155 18.88 -24.05 -20.31
C ASP A 155 19.67 -22.97 -19.60
N LEU A 156 19.72 -22.93 -18.25
CA LEU A 156 20.51 -21.92 -17.51
C LEU A 156 21.97 -21.87 -17.99
N SER A 157 22.58 -23.04 -18.20
CA SER A 157 23.97 -23.16 -18.68
C SER A 157 24.09 -23.11 -20.21
N ASN A 158 22.97 -23.09 -20.94
CA ASN A 158 22.91 -22.91 -22.38
C ASN A 158 23.10 -21.42 -22.74
N LEU A 159 24.33 -20.92 -22.56
CA LEU A 159 24.66 -19.51 -22.75
C LEU A 159 24.36 -19.01 -24.17
N GLN A 160 24.35 -19.89 -25.17
CA GLN A 160 23.96 -19.54 -26.54
C GLN A 160 22.48 -19.16 -26.61
N LEU A 161 21.59 -19.99 -26.04
CA LEU A 161 20.16 -19.69 -25.98
C LEU A 161 19.88 -18.46 -25.10
N LEU A 162 20.52 -18.35 -23.92
CA LEU A 162 20.36 -17.17 -23.05
C LEU A 162 20.75 -15.88 -23.77
N HIS A 163 21.90 -15.90 -24.46
CA HIS A 163 22.37 -14.75 -25.23
C HIS A 163 21.40 -14.39 -26.35
N HIS A 164 20.89 -15.40 -27.07
CA HIS A 164 19.93 -15.21 -28.16
C HIS A 164 18.63 -14.57 -27.65
N VAL A 165 18.01 -15.13 -26.62
CA VAL A 165 16.78 -14.59 -26.03
C VAL A 165 17.00 -13.20 -25.43
N ALA A 166 18.14 -12.96 -24.76
CA ALA A 166 18.47 -11.65 -24.24
C ALA A 166 18.64 -10.59 -25.34
N SER A 167 18.99 -10.98 -26.57
CA SER A 167 19.13 -10.04 -27.69
C SER A 167 17.81 -9.40 -28.12
N PHE A 168 16.67 -10.00 -27.77
CA PHE A 168 15.34 -9.44 -28.01
C PHE A 168 14.99 -8.27 -27.07
N GLY A 169 15.79 -8.04 -26.01
CA GLY A 169 15.61 -6.91 -25.09
C GLY A 169 14.40 -7.04 -24.15
N LYS A 170 13.75 -8.21 -24.11
CA LYS A 170 12.57 -8.47 -23.29
C LYS A 170 12.92 -9.06 -21.92
N PRO A 171 12.07 -8.86 -20.90
CA PRO A 171 12.27 -9.42 -19.57
C PRO A 171 12.38 -10.96 -19.56
N MET A 172 13.25 -11.50 -18.71
CA MET A 172 13.53 -12.95 -18.62
C MET A 172 13.29 -13.53 -17.23
N LEU A 173 12.57 -14.64 -17.14
CA LEU A 173 12.32 -15.41 -15.92
C LEU A 173 13.15 -16.71 -15.93
N VAL A 174 14.27 -16.73 -15.21
CA VAL A 174 15.29 -17.78 -15.36
C VAL A 174 15.27 -18.74 -14.18
N SER A 175 14.92 -20.00 -14.40
CA SER A 175 14.94 -21.01 -13.33
C SER A 175 16.36 -21.54 -13.11
N THR A 176 16.70 -21.82 -11.84
CA THR A 176 18.06 -22.21 -11.44
C THR A 176 18.16 -23.67 -10.97
N GLY A 177 17.22 -24.53 -11.37
CA GLY A 177 17.29 -25.96 -11.06
C GLY A 177 18.40 -26.64 -11.84
N MET A 178 18.89 -27.79 -11.35
CA MET A 178 19.96 -28.59 -12.00
C MET A 178 21.33 -27.89 -12.13
N SER A 179 21.52 -26.74 -11.49
CA SER A 179 22.73 -25.94 -11.66
C SER A 179 23.53 -25.80 -10.37
N TYR A 180 24.85 -25.77 -10.51
CA TYR A 180 25.76 -25.33 -9.47
C TYR A 180 25.76 -23.80 -9.35
N TRP A 181 26.22 -23.31 -8.21
CA TRP A 181 26.24 -21.87 -7.92
C TRP A 181 27.04 -21.07 -8.96
N GLN A 182 28.18 -21.61 -9.42
CA GLN A 182 29.05 -20.98 -10.41
C GLN A 182 28.38 -20.86 -11.79
N GLU A 183 27.47 -21.77 -12.14
CA GLU A 183 26.71 -21.70 -13.39
C GLU A 183 25.65 -20.60 -13.32
N ILE A 184 25.01 -20.44 -12.16
CA ILE A 184 24.10 -19.32 -11.88
C ILE A 184 24.85 -17.99 -11.98
N GLU A 185 26.05 -17.89 -11.40
CA GLU A 185 26.89 -16.67 -11.49
C GLU A 185 27.20 -16.30 -12.94
N ARG A 186 27.59 -17.27 -13.78
CA ARG A 186 27.88 -17.03 -15.21
C ARG A 186 26.65 -16.58 -15.99
N ALA A 187 25.50 -17.19 -15.76
CA ALA A 187 24.25 -16.78 -16.40
C ALA A 187 23.87 -15.35 -16.00
N VAL A 188 23.99 -15.01 -14.71
CA VAL A 188 23.74 -13.67 -14.18
C VAL A 188 24.71 -12.64 -14.78
N GLU A 189 26.00 -12.94 -14.88
CA GLU A 189 26.98 -12.06 -15.52
C GLU A 189 26.62 -11.77 -16.98
N LEU A 190 26.25 -12.81 -17.75
CA LEU A 190 25.83 -12.66 -19.14
C LEU A 190 24.60 -11.74 -19.26
N LEU A 191 23.56 -11.97 -18.46
CA LEU A 191 22.33 -11.17 -18.50
C LEU A 191 22.57 -9.72 -18.08
N LYS A 192 23.41 -9.49 -17.05
CA LYS A 192 23.84 -8.15 -16.64
C LYS A 192 24.61 -7.42 -17.74
N GLN A 193 25.53 -8.11 -18.43
CA GLN A 193 26.27 -7.55 -19.56
C GLN A 193 25.35 -7.17 -20.73
N ARG A 194 24.25 -7.91 -20.92
CA ARG A 194 23.23 -7.62 -21.93
C ARG A 194 22.30 -6.47 -21.55
N GLY A 195 22.25 -6.10 -20.27
CA GLY A 195 21.38 -5.03 -19.78
C GLY A 195 19.89 -5.37 -19.84
N VAL A 196 19.53 -6.66 -19.87
CA VAL A 196 18.13 -7.09 -19.90
C VAL A 196 17.54 -7.22 -18.49
N PRO A 197 16.27 -6.88 -18.26
CA PRO A 197 15.59 -7.18 -17.00
C PRO A 197 15.45 -8.69 -16.82
N PHE A 198 15.77 -9.22 -15.63
CA PHE A 198 15.55 -10.64 -15.35
C PHE A 198 15.23 -10.91 -13.88
N ALA A 199 14.58 -12.04 -13.64
CA ALA A 199 14.38 -12.63 -12.31
C ALA A 199 14.95 -14.05 -12.24
N LEU A 200 15.37 -14.44 -11.04
CA LEU A 200 15.89 -15.78 -10.76
C LEU A 200 14.88 -16.61 -9.96
N LEU A 201 14.50 -17.75 -10.48
CA LEU A 201 13.51 -18.63 -9.84
C LEU A 201 14.24 -19.82 -9.20
N HIS A 202 14.20 -19.88 -7.87
CA HIS A 202 14.66 -21.07 -7.15
C HIS A 202 13.82 -22.27 -7.56
N CYS A 203 14.48 -23.37 -7.91
CA CYS A 203 13.83 -24.54 -8.46
C CYS A 203 14.59 -25.81 -8.07
N ARG A 204 13.85 -26.91 -7.86
CA ARG A 204 14.40 -28.26 -7.80
C ARG A 204 13.71 -29.08 -8.88
N SER A 205 14.44 -29.44 -9.94
CA SER A 205 13.91 -30.17 -11.10
C SER A 205 13.73 -31.67 -10.78
N VAL A 206 12.92 -31.95 -9.76
CA VAL A 206 12.54 -33.29 -9.31
C VAL A 206 11.01 -33.28 -9.18
N TYR A 207 10.34 -34.27 -9.77
CA TYR A 207 8.89 -34.27 -9.97
C TYR A 207 8.28 -35.55 -9.36
N PRO A 208 7.74 -35.53 -8.12
CA PRO A 208 7.70 -34.40 -7.18
C PRO A 208 8.99 -34.21 -6.37
N VAL A 209 9.24 -32.99 -5.90
CA VAL A 209 10.26 -32.72 -4.88
C VAL A 209 9.66 -32.83 -3.47
N TRP A 210 10.33 -33.56 -2.58
CA TRP A 210 9.89 -33.67 -1.19
C TRP A 210 10.22 -32.40 -0.40
N PRO A 211 9.41 -32.00 0.61
CA PRO A 211 9.63 -30.78 1.39
C PRO A 211 11.06 -30.61 1.94
N ARG A 212 11.68 -31.71 2.40
CA ARG A 212 13.05 -31.73 2.91
C ARG A 212 14.13 -31.40 1.88
N GLU A 213 13.83 -31.54 0.59
CA GLU A 213 14.75 -31.34 -0.53
C GLU A 213 14.57 -29.98 -1.21
N VAL A 214 13.50 -29.24 -0.89
CA VAL A 214 13.15 -27.96 -1.53
C VAL A 214 14.22 -26.89 -1.30
N ASN A 215 14.71 -26.74 -0.06
CA ASN A 215 15.73 -25.76 0.32
C ASN A 215 15.36 -24.27 0.01
N LEU A 216 14.21 -23.80 0.53
CA LEU A 216 13.71 -22.42 0.29
C LEU A 216 14.65 -21.29 0.73
N ARG A 217 15.63 -21.55 1.61
CA ARG A 217 16.66 -20.55 1.98
C ARG A 217 17.48 -20.05 0.79
N MET A 218 17.48 -20.78 -0.34
CA MET A 218 18.11 -20.32 -1.58
C MET A 218 17.49 -19.04 -2.14
N ILE A 219 16.20 -18.76 -1.88
CA ILE A 219 15.54 -17.51 -2.31
C ILE A 219 16.32 -16.30 -1.78
N GLY A 220 16.64 -16.27 -0.49
CA GLY A 220 17.43 -15.20 0.13
C GLY A 220 18.91 -15.19 -0.27
N ARG A 221 19.43 -16.29 -0.84
CA ARG A 221 20.79 -16.31 -1.42
C ARG A 221 20.79 -15.72 -2.83
N LEU A 222 19.80 -16.08 -3.65
CA LEU A 222 19.62 -15.55 -5.00
C LEU A 222 19.34 -14.05 -4.98
N SER A 223 18.61 -13.54 -3.98
CA SER A 223 18.26 -12.11 -3.88
C SER A 223 19.50 -11.21 -3.76
N ARG A 224 20.64 -11.75 -3.33
CA ARG A 224 21.93 -11.05 -3.25
C ARG A 224 22.47 -10.64 -4.62
N PHE A 225 21.97 -11.22 -5.72
CA PHE A 225 22.31 -10.75 -7.06
C PHE A 225 21.71 -9.38 -7.38
N GLY A 226 20.79 -8.88 -6.55
CA GLY A 226 20.14 -7.58 -6.73
C GLY A 226 19.17 -7.62 -7.91
N HIS A 227 18.32 -8.64 -7.98
CA HIS A 227 17.27 -8.86 -8.98
C HIS A 227 16.05 -9.52 -8.31
N PRO A 228 14.83 -9.42 -8.87
CA PRO A 228 13.68 -10.10 -8.32
C PRO A 228 13.95 -11.61 -8.26
N VAL A 229 13.48 -12.25 -7.21
CA VAL A 229 13.62 -13.69 -7.01
C VAL A 229 12.26 -14.34 -6.87
N GLY A 230 12.16 -15.57 -7.36
CA GLY A 230 10.94 -16.34 -7.33
C GLY A 230 11.16 -17.78 -6.90
N TYR A 231 10.09 -18.55 -6.95
CA TYR A 231 10.09 -19.98 -6.73
C TYR A 231 9.27 -20.69 -7.82
N SER A 232 9.90 -21.66 -8.47
CA SER A 232 9.30 -22.58 -9.44
C SER A 232 9.18 -23.95 -8.78
N GLY A 233 7.95 -24.34 -8.45
CA GLY A 233 7.69 -25.47 -7.57
C GLY A 233 7.21 -26.72 -8.30
N HIS A 234 7.81 -27.86 -7.96
CA HIS A 234 7.37 -29.21 -8.36
C HIS A 234 6.99 -30.07 -7.15
N ASP A 235 6.78 -29.44 -6.00
CA ASP A 235 6.26 -30.05 -4.78
C ASP A 235 4.76 -30.39 -4.92
N ILE A 236 4.23 -31.20 -4.01
CA ILE A 236 2.79 -31.50 -4.00
C ILE A 236 2.05 -30.47 -3.14
N GLY A 237 0.98 -29.91 -3.70
CA GLY A 237 0.08 -28.99 -3.01
C GLY A 237 0.59 -27.54 -2.95
N ILE A 238 0.04 -26.78 -2.01
CA ILE A 238 0.14 -25.31 -2.00
C ILE A 238 1.00 -24.74 -0.85
N ILE A 239 1.44 -25.58 0.08
CA ILE A 239 2.09 -25.10 1.32
C ILE A 239 3.46 -24.50 1.02
N ILE A 240 4.28 -25.19 0.24
CA ILE A 240 5.62 -24.75 -0.11
C ILE A 240 5.63 -23.45 -0.92
N PRO A 241 4.83 -23.29 -2.01
CA PRO A 241 4.78 -22.01 -2.72
C PRO A 241 4.26 -20.85 -1.86
N LEU A 242 3.31 -21.10 -0.93
CA LEU A 242 2.87 -20.08 0.03
C LEU A 242 4.02 -19.64 0.95
N ILE A 243 4.76 -20.59 1.52
CA ILE A 243 5.93 -20.28 2.37
C ILE A 243 6.99 -19.54 1.55
N ALA A 244 7.23 -19.95 0.30
CA ALA A 244 8.18 -19.29 -0.59
C ALA A 244 7.82 -17.81 -0.82
N ALA A 245 6.55 -17.52 -1.08
CA ALA A 245 6.06 -16.14 -1.22
C ALA A 245 6.32 -15.34 0.06
N SER A 246 5.96 -15.88 1.23
CA SER A 246 6.23 -15.25 2.53
C SER A 246 7.73 -15.09 2.86
N MET A 247 8.60 -15.86 2.22
CA MET A 247 10.06 -15.76 2.34
C MET A 247 10.69 -14.76 1.36
N GLY A 248 9.88 -13.98 0.64
CA GLY A 248 10.34 -12.94 -0.28
C GLY A 248 10.48 -13.38 -1.73
N ALA A 249 9.86 -14.50 -2.14
CA ALA A 249 9.71 -14.81 -3.55
C ALA A 249 8.61 -13.92 -4.18
N SER A 250 9.01 -13.01 -5.05
CA SER A 250 8.10 -12.13 -5.80
C SER A 250 7.39 -12.82 -6.96
N ILE A 251 7.80 -14.05 -7.31
CA ILE A 251 7.19 -14.86 -8.36
C ILE A 251 6.96 -16.28 -7.82
N ILE A 252 5.76 -16.83 -8.07
CA ILE A 252 5.44 -18.23 -7.79
C ILE A 252 4.96 -18.89 -9.07
N GLU A 253 5.65 -19.96 -9.49
CA GLU A 253 5.29 -20.78 -10.64
C GLU A 253 4.90 -22.19 -10.18
N LYS A 254 3.72 -22.65 -10.63
CA LYS A 254 3.16 -23.97 -10.32
C LYS A 254 2.45 -24.55 -11.53
N HIS A 255 2.68 -25.85 -11.78
CA HIS A 255 1.91 -26.57 -12.80
C HIS A 255 0.43 -26.65 -12.44
N ILE A 256 -0.45 -26.61 -13.44
CA ILE A 256 -1.89 -26.72 -13.29
C ILE A 256 -2.47 -27.86 -14.15
N THR A 257 -3.54 -28.47 -13.67
CA THR A 257 -4.24 -29.55 -14.38
C THR A 257 -5.74 -29.42 -14.19
N MET A 258 -6.52 -30.03 -15.08
CA MET A 258 -7.96 -30.23 -14.88
C MET A 258 -8.21 -31.32 -13.84
N ASP A 259 -7.40 -32.37 -13.88
CA ASP A 259 -7.52 -33.58 -13.06
C ASP A 259 -6.13 -34.24 -12.92
N LYS A 260 -5.73 -34.59 -11.70
CA LYS A 260 -4.43 -35.22 -11.41
C LYS A 260 -4.30 -36.66 -11.91
N THR A 261 -5.41 -37.30 -12.30
CA THR A 261 -5.47 -38.69 -12.79
C THR A 261 -5.25 -38.80 -14.29
N MET A 262 -5.20 -37.68 -15.02
CA MET A 262 -4.94 -37.65 -16.46
C MET A 262 -3.55 -38.22 -16.81
N ALA A 263 -3.44 -38.78 -18.00
CA ALA A 263 -2.18 -39.33 -18.51
C ALA A 263 -1.18 -38.20 -18.81
N GLY A 264 0.05 -38.35 -18.32
CA GLY A 264 1.12 -37.37 -18.50
C GLY A 264 2.01 -37.29 -17.26
N PRO A 265 3.27 -36.84 -17.40
CA PRO A 265 4.25 -36.87 -16.31
C PRO A 265 3.94 -35.86 -15.20
N ASP A 266 3.37 -34.70 -15.56
CA ASP A 266 3.27 -33.56 -14.64
C ASP A 266 1.90 -33.45 -13.94
N HIS A 267 0.86 -34.15 -14.41
CA HIS A 267 -0.49 -34.05 -13.84
C HIS A 267 -0.53 -34.32 -12.34
N LYS A 268 0.22 -35.33 -11.85
CA LYS A 268 0.23 -35.72 -10.43
C LYS A 268 0.76 -34.65 -9.48
N ILE A 269 1.66 -33.78 -9.97
CA ILE A 269 2.29 -32.71 -9.17
C ILE A 269 1.61 -31.35 -9.38
N SER A 270 0.72 -31.28 -10.37
CA SER A 270 0.00 -30.07 -10.76
C SER A 270 -1.13 -29.75 -9.80
N LEU A 271 -1.53 -28.48 -9.74
CA LEU A 271 -2.68 -28.02 -8.97
C LEU A 271 -3.96 -28.15 -9.78
N GLU A 272 -5.01 -28.70 -9.16
CA GLU A 272 -6.36 -28.65 -9.71
C GLU A 272 -6.99 -27.25 -9.53
N PRO A 273 -8.10 -26.92 -10.23
CA PRO A 273 -8.64 -25.56 -10.25
C PRO A 273 -8.92 -24.98 -8.84
N HIS A 274 -9.44 -25.81 -7.94
CA HIS A 274 -9.76 -25.40 -6.58
C HIS A 274 -8.50 -25.17 -5.72
N GLU A 275 -7.42 -25.90 -5.98
CA GLU A 275 -6.14 -25.73 -5.29
C GLU A 275 -5.41 -24.48 -5.77
N LEU A 276 -5.42 -24.20 -7.08
CA LEU A 276 -4.86 -22.97 -7.64
C LEU A 276 -5.57 -21.74 -7.06
N LYS A 277 -6.91 -21.73 -7.05
CA LYS A 277 -7.70 -20.65 -6.45
C LYS A 277 -7.38 -20.45 -4.97
N ARG A 278 -7.14 -21.54 -4.23
CA ARG A 278 -6.75 -21.48 -2.82
C ARG A 278 -5.34 -20.91 -2.66
N LEU A 279 -4.38 -21.33 -3.50
CA LEU A 279 -3.02 -20.79 -3.50
C LEU A 279 -3.01 -19.29 -3.75
N VAL A 280 -3.69 -18.83 -4.80
CA VAL A 280 -3.78 -17.39 -5.12
C VAL A 280 -4.40 -16.60 -3.97
N ARG A 281 -5.51 -17.06 -3.40
CA ARG A 281 -6.14 -16.43 -2.23
C ARG A 281 -5.16 -16.32 -1.06
N ASP A 282 -4.49 -17.42 -0.70
CA ASP A 282 -3.63 -17.48 0.49
C ASP A 282 -2.37 -16.64 0.31
N ILE A 283 -1.80 -16.58 -0.89
CA ILE A 283 -0.70 -15.66 -1.21
C ILE A 283 -1.17 -14.21 -1.06
N ARG A 284 -2.34 -13.83 -1.56
CA ARG A 284 -2.85 -12.45 -1.42
C ARG A 284 -3.12 -12.05 0.03
N VAL A 285 -3.47 -13.00 0.90
CA VAL A 285 -3.56 -12.77 2.36
C VAL A 285 -2.16 -12.64 2.96
N ALA A 286 -1.21 -13.48 2.55
CA ALA A 286 0.17 -13.40 3.02
C ALA A 286 0.85 -12.10 2.60
N ASP A 287 0.66 -11.63 1.36
CA ASP A 287 1.18 -10.35 0.85
C ASP A 287 0.76 -9.18 1.77
N GLN A 288 -0.49 -9.18 2.25
CA GLN A 288 -1.00 -8.19 3.20
C GLN A 288 -0.36 -8.32 4.60
N ALA A 289 -0.14 -9.56 5.06
CA ALA A 289 0.36 -9.84 6.41
C ALA A 289 1.87 -9.65 6.56
N VAL A 290 2.66 -9.85 5.50
CA VAL A 290 4.12 -9.64 5.52
C VAL A 290 4.45 -8.17 5.78
N GLY A 291 3.67 -7.25 5.20
CA GLY A 291 3.75 -5.82 5.47
C GLY A 291 5.09 -5.18 5.07
N LYS A 292 5.34 -3.96 5.59
CA LYS A 292 6.58 -3.20 5.40
C LYS A 292 7.49 -3.35 6.62
N SER A 293 8.79 -3.08 6.46
CA SER A 293 9.78 -3.13 7.55
C SER A 293 9.67 -1.96 8.55
N LYS A 294 8.76 -1.01 8.33
CA LYS A 294 8.52 0.15 9.20
C LYS A 294 7.59 -0.21 10.36
N ARG A 295 7.99 0.15 11.59
CA ARG A 295 7.14 0.05 12.78
C ARG A 295 6.44 1.39 13.04
N PHE A 296 5.13 1.33 13.23
CA PHE A 296 4.28 2.45 13.63
C PHE A 296 3.29 1.92 14.69
N LEU A 297 2.57 2.82 15.36
CA LEU A 297 1.53 2.44 16.33
C LEU A 297 0.16 2.56 15.68
N MET A 298 -0.66 1.53 15.83
CA MET A 298 -2.06 1.62 15.44
C MET A 298 -2.85 2.53 16.39
N ARG A 299 -3.94 3.12 15.92
CA ARG A 299 -4.83 3.98 16.74
C ARG A 299 -5.24 3.31 18.06
N GLY A 300 -5.63 2.03 18.00
CA GLY A 300 -5.98 1.25 19.20
C GLY A 300 -4.79 1.07 20.16
N GLU A 301 -3.57 0.91 19.63
CA GLU A 301 -2.37 0.83 20.45
C GLU A 301 -2.01 2.16 21.10
N ILE A 302 -2.22 3.30 20.44
CA ILE A 302 -1.98 4.62 21.04
C ILE A 302 -2.90 4.84 22.24
N LEU A 303 -4.20 4.51 22.11
CA LEU A 303 -5.15 4.59 23.22
C LEU A 303 -4.75 3.69 24.39
N ASN A 304 -4.34 2.46 24.09
CA ASN A 304 -3.83 1.53 25.10
C ASN A 304 -2.51 2.02 25.72
N ARG A 305 -1.63 2.64 24.93
CA ARG A 305 -0.36 3.21 25.40
C ARG A 305 -0.61 4.38 26.34
N GLU A 306 -1.60 5.23 26.08
CA GLU A 306 -2.01 6.26 27.02
C GLU A 306 -2.58 5.65 28.30
N LEU A 307 -3.51 4.70 28.18
CA LEU A 307 -4.17 4.12 29.34
C LEU A 307 -3.21 3.34 30.25
N PHE A 308 -2.40 2.46 29.65
CA PHE A 308 -1.54 1.53 30.37
C PHE A 308 -0.10 2.01 30.51
N GLY A 309 0.32 2.99 29.70
CA GLY A 309 1.63 3.59 29.77
C GLY A 309 1.89 4.33 31.06
N LYS A 310 3.12 4.80 31.20
CA LYS A 310 3.60 5.54 32.36
C LYS A 310 4.16 6.86 31.89
N SER A 311 4.14 7.83 32.77
CA SER A 311 4.73 9.15 32.58
C SER A 311 5.58 9.51 33.78
N LEU A 312 6.50 10.43 33.57
CA LEU A 312 7.22 11.11 34.64
C LEU A 312 6.26 12.09 35.32
N VAL A 313 6.10 11.93 36.63
CA VAL A 313 5.24 12.77 37.46
C VAL A 313 6.01 13.32 38.64
N ALA A 314 5.57 14.48 39.13
CA ALA A 314 6.18 15.11 40.29
C ALA A 314 5.87 14.31 41.57
N ALA A 315 6.92 13.83 42.25
CA ALA A 315 6.79 13.07 43.50
C ALA A 315 6.35 13.95 44.69
N LYS A 316 6.50 15.27 44.56
CA LYS A 316 6.14 16.29 45.56
C LYS A 316 5.82 17.61 44.86
N LYS A 317 5.38 18.62 45.63
CA LYS A 317 5.25 19.99 45.15
C LYS A 317 6.63 20.56 44.77
N ILE A 318 6.73 21.19 43.60
CA ILE A 318 7.95 21.82 43.05
C ILE A 318 7.59 23.25 42.63
N LYS A 319 8.35 24.25 43.09
CA LYS A 319 8.12 25.65 42.71
C LYS A 319 8.81 25.99 41.39
N LYS A 320 8.23 26.89 40.61
CA LYS A 320 8.89 27.52 39.45
C LYS A 320 10.29 28.00 39.82
N GLY A 321 11.25 27.79 38.92
CA GLY A 321 12.67 28.13 39.14
C GLY A 321 13.46 27.07 39.91
N THR A 322 12.83 25.98 40.36
CA THR A 322 13.54 24.89 41.05
C THR A 322 14.24 23.97 40.05
N ARG A 323 15.50 23.60 40.34
CA ARG A 323 16.23 22.56 39.59
C ARG A 323 15.71 21.16 39.96
N ILE A 324 15.30 20.39 38.96
CA ILE A 324 14.73 19.05 39.11
C ILE A 324 15.82 18.07 39.53
N THR A 325 15.53 17.23 40.52
CA THR A 325 16.42 16.12 40.96
C THR A 325 15.65 14.81 40.92
N GLY A 326 16.36 13.67 40.86
CA GLY A 326 15.73 12.34 40.78
C GLY A 326 14.72 12.06 41.90
N LYS A 327 14.93 12.60 43.11
CA LYS A 327 14.00 12.46 44.24
C LYS A 327 12.67 13.23 44.07
N MET A 328 12.59 14.11 43.07
CA MET A 328 11.37 14.89 42.78
C MET A 328 10.51 14.26 41.70
N VAL A 329 10.96 13.16 41.09
CA VAL A 329 10.31 12.53 39.93
C VAL A 329 10.07 11.06 40.27
N HIS A 330 8.90 10.54 39.93
CA HIS A 330 8.65 9.10 39.88
C HIS A 330 7.81 8.77 38.65
N THR A 331 7.62 7.47 38.38
CA THR A 331 6.84 7.00 37.23
C THR A 331 5.46 6.57 37.67
N GLN A 332 4.42 7.07 36.99
CA GLN A 332 3.03 6.68 37.26
C GLN A 332 2.20 6.80 35.98
N GLY A 333 1.14 5.99 35.84
CA GLY A 333 0.21 6.09 34.71
C GLY A 333 -0.92 7.08 34.97
N PRO A 334 -1.67 7.50 33.94
CA PRO A 334 -1.54 7.11 32.52
C PRO A 334 -0.33 7.75 31.80
N GLY A 335 0.00 7.22 30.62
CA GLY A 335 1.05 7.71 29.71
C GLY A 335 0.67 9.01 28.99
N LYS A 336 0.34 10.07 29.73
CA LYS A 336 -0.08 11.38 29.19
C LYS A 336 0.94 12.52 29.38
N GLY A 337 1.94 12.30 30.22
CA GLY A 337 3.10 13.16 30.37
C GLY A 337 4.35 12.59 29.73
N LEU A 338 5.48 13.27 29.92
CA LEU A 338 6.79 12.92 29.44
C LEU A 338 7.14 11.45 29.69
N SER A 339 7.62 10.77 28.65
CA SER A 339 7.97 9.35 28.70
C SER A 339 9.01 9.06 29.80
N PRO A 340 8.89 7.95 30.56
CA PRO A 340 9.89 7.52 31.52
C PRO A 340 11.30 7.40 30.95
N THR A 341 11.42 7.15 29.64
CA THR A 341 12.71 7.07 28.93
C THR A 341 13.46 8.40 28.92
N ARG A 342 12.75 9.54 29.05
CA ARG A 342 13.32 10.89 29.08
C ARG A 342 13.74 11.35 30.49
N MET A 343 13.80 10.44 31.47
CA MET A 343 14.16 10.78 32.85
C MET A 343 15.50 11.50 32.93
N ALA A 344 16.51 11.00 32.22
CA ALA A 344 17.85 11.58 32.22
C ALA A 344 17.84 13.02 31.69
N ASP A 345 17.03 13.31 30.68
CA ASP A 345 16.95 14.63 30.05
C ASP A 345 16.26 15.66 30.95
N LEU A 346 15.34 15.19 31.80
CA LEU A 346 14.60 16.00 32.76
C LEU A 346 15.43 16.36 33.99
N ILE A 347 16.26 15.44 34.48
CA ILE A 347 17.06 15.69 35.69
C ILE A 347 18.07 16.81 35.44
N GLY A 348 18.07 17.80 36.34
CA GLY A 348 18.93 18.97 36.24
C GLY A 348 18.33 20.13 35.45
N LYS A 349 17.20 19.96 34.76
CA LYS A 349 16.44 21.07 34.17
C LYS A 349 15.81 21.93 35.27
N THR A 350 15.50 23.18 34.94
CA THR A 350 14.81 24.11 35.84
C THR A 350 13.35 24.20 35.42
N VAL A 351 12.44 23.95 36.36
CA VAL A 351 11.02 23.93 36.05
C VAL A 351 10.50 25.36 35.81
N ASN A 352 9.68 25.56 34.77
CA ASN A 352 9.20 26.88 34.35
C ASN A 352 7.81 27.26 34.87
N ARG A 353 7.16 26.34 35.61
CA ARG A 353 5.83 26.49 36.20
C ARG A 353 5.74 25.78 37.57
N ASP A 354 4.84 26.20 38.43
CA ASP A 354 4.60 25.45 39.68
C ASP A 354 3.97 24.09 39.38
N LEU A 355 4.50 23.02 40.01
CA LEU A 355 3.96 21.66 39.92
C LEU A 355 3.50 21.16 41.29
N ARG A 356 2.35 20.51 41.33
CA ARG A 356 1.82 19.77 42.49
C ARG A 356 2.28 18.31 42.42
N LYS A 357 2.18 17.60 43.54
CA LYS A 357 2.43 16.14 43.56
C LYS A 357 1.44 15.45 42.61
N GLY A 358 1.96 14.63 41.71
CA GLY A 358 1.18 13.90 40.71
C GLY A 358 1.04 14.62 39.37
N ASP A 359 1.43 15.90 39.27
CA ASP A 359 1.41 16.61 37.99
C ASP A 359 2.45 16.00 37.03
N TYR A 360 2.12 15.99 35.74
CA TYR A 360 3.00 15.52 34.70
C TYR A 360 4.14 16.49 34.43
N PHE A 361 5.33 15.94 34.21
CA PHE A 361 6.33 16.64 33.41
C PHE A 361 5.95 16.54 31.93
N LEU A 362 6.23 17.58 31.16
CA LEU A 362 5.94 17.66 29.72
C LEU A 362 7.25 17.83 28.93
N ASP A 363 7.19 17.72 27.61
CA ASP A 363 8.37 17.97 26.75
C ASP A 363 8.95 19.38 26.94
N GLU A 364 8.09 20.38 27.18
CA GLU A 364 8.49 21.77 27.47
C GLU A 364 9.38 21.89 28.72
N ASP A 365 9.24 20.98 29.69
CA ASP A 365 10.07 20.96 30.90
C ASP A 365 11.51 20.49 30.61
N VAL A 366 11.75 19.89 29.43
CA VAL A 366 13.07 19.43 28.96
C VAL A 366 13.60 20.33 27.84
N ASP A 367 12.77 20.56 26.83
CA ASP A 367 13.17 21.17 25.55
C ASP A 367 12.95 22.69 25.54
N GLY A 368 12.27 23.22 26.57
CA GLY A 368 11.90 24.63 26.67
C GLY A 368 10.61 24.97 25.92
N PRO A 369 10.12 26.22 26.05
CA PRO A 369 8.99 26.68 25.24
C PRO A 369 9.39 26.73 23.78
N CYS A 370 8.54 26.21 22.89
CA CYS A 370 8.75 26.32 21.46
C CYS A 370 8.24 27.70 21.01
N GLU A 371 9.13 28.63 20.69
CA GLU A 371 8.75 29.88 20.01
C GLU A 371 8.36 29.55 18.56
N LEU A 372 7.09 29.76 18.23
CA LEU A 372 6.52 29.36 16.95
C LEU A 372 5.61 30.45 16.42
N ASP A 373 6.21 31.40 15.71
CA ASP A 373 5.45 32.30 14.83
C ASP A 373 5.43 31.69 13.42
N PHE A 374 4.24 31.31 12.94
CA PHE A 374 4.01 30.76 11.60
C PHE A 374 3.39 31.78 10.63
N ARG A 375 3.21 33.05 11.05
CA ARG A 375 2.45 34.06 10.28
C ARG A 375 2.96 34.28 8.85
N ASN A 376 4.25 34.03 8.61
CA ASN A 376 4.93 34.13 7.31
C ASN A 376 5.61 32.83 6.88
N SER A 377 5.17 31.67 7.39
CA SER A 377 5.80 30.36 7.10
C SER A 377 5.26 29.67 5.85
N PHE A 378 4.15 30.15 5.27
CA PHE A 378 3.48 29.51 4.14
C PHE A 378 2.94 30.59 3.21
N ARG A 379 2.98 30.34 1.90
CA ARG A 379 2.44 31.24 0.87
C ARG A 379 0.92 31.15 0.81
N THR A 380 0.36 29.95 1.00
CA THR A 380 -1.08 29.69 1.02
C THR A 380 -1.74 29.99 2.37
N ARG A 381 -3.08 30.02 2.37
CA ARG A 381 -3.89 30.34 3.55
C ARG A 381 -4.08 29.13 4.44
N TRP A 382 -3.12 28.94 5.34
CA TRP A 382 -3.16 27.89 6.35
C TRP A 382 -4.00 28.26 7.58
N GLY A 383 -4.50 27.24 8.28
CA GLY A 383 -5.29 27.38 9.49
C GLY A 383 -5.06 26.29 10.52
N LEU A 384 -5.91 26.31 11.56
CA LEU A 384 -5.93 25.31 12.62
C LEU A 384 -7.38 24.90 12.93
N ILE A 385 -7.54 23.62 13.24
CA ILE A 385 -8.79 23.07 13.75
C ILE A 385 -8.90 23.40 15.24
N CYS A 386 -10.07 23.85 15.68
CA CYS A 386 -10.33 24.13 17.08
C CYS A 386 -11.81 23.87 17.45
N ARG A 387 -12.11 24.00 18.74
CA ARG A 387 -13.44 24.10 19.32
C ARG A 387 -13.72 25.57 19.69
N PHE A 388 -14.94 25.90 20.06
CA PHE A 388 -15.25 27.28 20.50
C PHE A 388 -14.42 27.71 21.74
N GLY A 389 -14.06 26.76 22.61
CA GLY A 389 -13.38 27.05 23.86
C GLY A 389 -11.86 27.29 23.76
N ASP A 390 -11.20 26.83 22.71
CA ASP A 390 -9.74 26.87 22.54
C ASP A 390 -9.27 27.75 21.36
N ILE A 391 -10.19 28.53 20.77
CA ILE A 391 -9.88 29.46 19.67
C ILE A 391 -8.79 30.46 20.07
N ARG A 392 -8.78 30.94 21.33
CA ARG A 392 -7.80 31.95 21.78
C ARG A 392 -6.39 31.39 21.69
N GLU A 393 -6.16 30.16 22.14
CA GLU A 393 -4.87 29.49 22.03
C GLU A 393 -4.46 29.28 20.56
N MET A 394 -5.39 28.84 19.70
CA MET A 394 -5.06 28.59 18.29
C MET A 394 -4.71 29.88 17.53
N LEU A 395 -5.31 31.01 17.90
CA LEU A 395 -5.01 32.32 17.28
C LEU A 395 -3.61 32.84 17.61
N GLU A 396 -2.96 32.36 18.68
CA GLU A 396 -1.60 32.79 19.05
C GLU A 396 -0.57 32.45 17.95
N TYR A 397 -0.78 31.34 17.24
CA TYR A 397 0.07 30.86 16.15
C TYR A 397 -0.07 31.67 14.85
N GLY A 398 -1.04 32.59 14.80
CA GLY A 398 -1.30 33.46 13.65
C GLY A 398 -1.86 32.80 12.38
N PRO A 399 -2.82 31.86 12.48
CA PRO A 399 -3.45 31.27 11.31
C PRO A 399 -4.25 32.30 10.50
N LYS A 400 -4.47 32.00 9.21
CA LYS A 400 -5.38 32.76 8.33
C LYS A 400 -6.80 32.19 8.32
N VAL A 401 -6.96 30.97 8.79
CA VAL A 401 -8.22 30.23 8.78
C VAL A 401 -8.42 29.58 10.14
N ILE A 402 -9.65 29.58 10.64
CA ILE A 402 -10.04 28.76 11.78
C ILE A 402 -11.12 27.80 11.32
N GLU A 403 -10.92 26.52 11.65
CA GLU A 403 -11.88 25.48 11.38
C GLU A 403 -12.50 24.97 12.68
N PHE A 404 -13.82 25.07 12.82
CA PHE A 404 -14.52 24.48 13.94
C PHE A 404 -14.99 23.08 13.62
N HIS A 405 -14.42 22.09 14.30
CA HIS A 405 -14.97 20.73 14.31
C HIS A 405 -16.12 20.67 15.29
N LEU A 406 -17.35 20.57 14.80
CA LEU A 406 -18.52 20.55 15.66
C LEU A 406 -18.76 19.15 16.23
N ALA A 407 -19.15 19.10 17.50
CA ALA A 407 -19.84 17.96 18.10
C ALA A 407 -21.29 18.36 18.37
N GLU A 408 -22.16 17.37 18.56
CA GLU A 408 -23.59 17.58 18.81
C GLU A 408 -23.89 18.54 19.97
N LYS A 409 -23.06 18.53 21.02
CA LYS A 409 -23.19 19.45 22.16
C LYS A 409 -22.94 20.92 21.80
N ASP A 410 -22.18 21.18 20.73
CA ASP A 410 -21.71 22.52 20.39
C ASP A 410 -22.85 23.40 19.84
N PHE A 411 -23.92 22.82 19.29
CA PHE A 411 -25.14 23.55 18.88
C PHE A 411 -25.90 24.20 20.03
N ASN A 412 -25.65 23.79 21.28
CA ASN A 412 -26.30 24.34 22.46
C ASN A 412 -25.40 25.33 23.22
N LEU A 413 -24.20 25.62 22.71
CA LEU A 413 -23.24 26.53 23.33
C LEU A 413 -23.30 27.89 22.63
N PRO A 414 -23.47 29.00 23.36
CA PRO A 414 -23.43 30.32 22.74
C PRO A 414 -22.00 30.63 22.28
N PHE A 415 -21.84 31.05 21.02
CA PHE A 415 -20.58 31.59 20.53
C PHE A 415 -20.52 33.10 20.78
N GLN A 416 -19.74 33.51 21.79
CA GLN A 416 -19.56 34.92 22.14
C GLN A 416 -18.07 35.29 22.06
N PRO A 417 -17.56 35.66 20.88
CA PRO A 417 -16.16 36.04 20.73
C PRO A 417 -15.92 37.43 21.34
N ASP A 418 -14.73 37.65 21.89
CA ASP A 418 -14.37 38.95 22.51
C ASP A 418 -14.15 40.06 21.48
N ARG A 419 -13.98 39.71 20.20
CA ARG A 419 -13.68 40.62 19.09
C ARG A 419 -14.02 39.99 17.75
N LYS A 420 -14.02 40.81 16.70
CA LYS A 420 -13.99 40.31 15.32
C LYS A 420 -12.62 39.72 14.98
N HIS A 421 -12.61 38.58 14.32
CA HIS A 421 -11.44 37.83 13.90
C HIS A 421 -11.07 38.15 12.46
N ALA A 422 -9.77 38.17 12.16
CA ALA A 422 -9.24 38.41 10.81
C ALA A 422 -9.09 37.13 9.99
N GLN A 423 -9.61 36.02 10.51
CA GLN A 423 -9.50 34.69 9.93
C GLN A 423 -10.71 34.38 9.04
N GLU A 424 -10.50 33.58 8.00
CA GLU A 424 -11.60 32.92 7.28
C GLU A 424 -12.22 31.83 8.17
N LEU A 425 -13.54 31.61 8.03
CA LEU A 425 -14.30 30.64 8.79
C LEU A 425 -14.54 29.36 7.99
N VAL A 426 -14.17 28.22 8.58
CA VAL A 426 -14.56 26.89 8.13
C VAL A 426 -15.29 26.19 9.28
N VAL A 427 -16.35 25.46 8.98
CA VAL A 427 -17.12 24.69 9.97
C VAL A 427 -17.28 23.26 9.47
N HIS A 428 -16.80 22.31 10.25
CA HIS A 428 -16.96 20.89 9.96
C HIS A 428 -18.20 20.34 10.66
N THR A 429 -19.13 19.81 9.88
CA THR A 429 -20.37 19.20 10.36
C THR A 429 -20.05 17.96 11.20
N PRO A 430 -20.77 17.68 12.31
CA PRO A 430 -20.54 16.47 13.07
C PRO A 430 -20.82 15.21 12.27
N GLU A 431 -20.00 14.18 12.47
CA GLU A 431 -20.11 12.89 11.77
C GLU A 431 -21.20 11.96 12.35
N TYR A 432 -21.82 12.32 13.48
CA TYR A 432 -22.87 11.53 14.12
C TYR A 432 -23.82 12.41 14.94
N ILE A 433 -25.05 11.91 15.12
CA ILE A 433 -26.14 12.53 15.87
C ILE A 433 -26.96 11.45 16.58
N ASP A 434 -27.29 11.63 17.86
CA ASP A 434 -28.09 10.67 18.64
C ASP A 434 -27.56 9.22 18.58
N GLY A 435 -26.23 9.06 18.51
CA GLY A 435 -25.57 7.75 18.38
C GLY A 435 -25.74 7.06 17.01
N LYS A 436 -26.29 7.76 16.01
CA LYS A 436 -26.38 7.33 14.61
C LYS A 436 -25.35 8.09 13.77
N LEU A 437 -24.83 7.44 12.74
CA LEU A 437 -23.93 8.08 11.79
C LEU A 437 -24.68 9.14 10.96
N PHE A 438 -24.03 10.27 10.72
CA PHE A 438 -24.45 11.23 9.72
C PHE A 438 -24.29 10.60 8.32
N ASP A 439 -25.37 10.54 7.54
CA ASP A 439 -25.37 9.89 6.22
C ASP A 439 -26.41 10.53 5.29
N ILE A 440 -25.99 11.55 4.53
CA ILE A 440 -26.82 12.20 3.49
C ILE A 440 -26.93 11.36 2.21
N CYS A 441 -26.18 10.27 2.10
CA CYS A 441 -26.31 9.26 1.05
C CYS A 441 -27.25 8.10 1.46
N SER A 442 -27.81 8.11 2.67
CA SER A 442 -28.52 6.94 3.20
C SER A 442 -29.73 6.58 2.36
N GLY A 443 -29.90 5.29 2.08
CA GLY A 443 -31.14 4.74 1.51
C GLY A 443 -32.31 4.74 2.51
N SER A 444 -32.04 5.00 3.79
CA SER A 444 -33.09 5.19 4.81
C SER A 444 -33.47 6.66 4.88
N GLU A 445 -34.72 6.97 4.51
CA GLU A 445 -35.24 8.34 4.53
C GLU A 445 -35.22 8.95 5.95
N GLU A 446 -35.35 8.12 6.98
CA GLU A 446 -35.24 8.56 8.39
C GLU A 446 -33.84 9.10 8.69
N ILE A 447 -32.80 8.33 8.34
CA ILE A 447 -31.40 8.70 8.58
C ILE A 447 -31.04 9.90 7.70
N ARG A 448 -31.32 9.82 6.40
CA ARG A 448 -31.03 10.86 5.41
C ARG A 448 -31.64 12.21 5.83
N SER A 449 -32.93 12.23 6.14
CA SER A 449 -33.63 13.47 6.54
C SER A 449 -33.12 14.02 7.88
N ALA A 450 -32.70 13.15 8.81
CA ALA A 450 -32.07 13.59 10.05
C ALA A 450 -30.70 14.25 9.79
N SER A 451 -29.89 13.67 8.90
CA SER A 451 -28.61 14.24 8.48
C SER A 451 -28.78 15.57 7.73
N VAL A 452 -29.76 15.67 6.82
CA VAL A 452 -30.10 16.95 6.15
C VAL A 452 -30.48 18.03 7.18
N ARG A 453 -31.31 17.70 8.18
CA ARG A 453 -31.65 18.65 9.25
C ARG A 453 -30.44 19.07 10.08
N LEU A 454 -29.52 18.16 10.38
CA LEU A 454 -28.29 18.49 11.10
C LEU A 454 -27.39 19.41 10.25
N LEU A 455 -27.23 19.11 8.96
CA LEU A 455 -26.48 19.97 8.04
C LEU A 455 -27.10 21.37 7.95
N GLN A 456 -28.43 21.48 7.87
CA GLN A 456 -29.10 22.79 7.91
C GLN A 456 -28.83 23.52 9.25
N LYS A 457 -28.86 22.83 10.39
CA LYS A 457 -28.47 23.43 11.68
C LYS A 457 -27.03 23.95 11.67
N THR A 458 -26.11 23.22 11.02
CA THR A 458 -24.73 23.69 10.83
C THR A 458 -24.68 24.95 9.99
N VAL A 459 -25.48 25.03 8.91
CA VAL A 459 -25.59 26.25 8.09
C VAL A 459 -26.11 27.42 8.92
N ASP A 460 -27.18 27.20 9.68
CA ASP A 460 -27.81 28.25 10.51
C ASP A 460 -26.83 28.77 11.57
N LEU A 461 -26.09 27.87 12.24
CA LEU A 461 -25.03 28.22 13.19
C LEU A 461 -23.88 28.96 12.50
N CYS A 462 -23.46 28.50 11.33
CA CYS A 462 -22.40 29.14 10.56
C CYS A 462 -22.76 30.60 10.23
N LYS A 463 -24.01 30.84 9.82
CA LYS A 463 -24.57 32.17 9.55
C LYS A 463 -24.64 33.05 10.79
N GLU A 464 -24.91 32.48 11.96
CA GLU A 464 -24.89 33.22 13.23
C GLU A 464 -23.48 33.77 13.52
N ILE A 465 -22.45 32.93 13.31
CA ILE A 465 -21.09 33.28 13.69
C ILE A 465 -20.27 33.98 12.59
N GLU A 466 -20.69 33.91 11.32
CA GLU A 466 -19.93 34.42 10.17
C GLU A 466 -19.56 35.91 10.28
N THR A 467 -20.42 36.70 10.94
CA THR A 467 -20.22 38.16 11.11
C THR A 467 -18.96 38.50 11.91
N HIS A 468 -18.46 37.53 12.68
CA HIS A 468 -17.24 37.62 13.47
C HIS A 468 -15.97 37.23 12.70
N PHE A 469 -16.07 36.78 11.45
CA PHE A 469 -14.95 36.32 10.62
C PHE A 469 -14.88 37.09 9.29
N LEU A 470 -13.86 36.78 8.47
CA LEU A 470 -13.69 37.34 7.12
C LEU A 470 -14.06 36.32 6.03
N GLY A 471 -14.43 36.82 4.86
CA GLY A 471 -14.67 36.00 3.68
C GLY A 471 -16.02 35.26 3.68
N ARG A 472 -16.20 34.42 2.67
CA ARG A 472 -17.36 33.53 2.56
C ARG A 472 -17.10 32.28 3.41
N PRO A 473 -17.97 31.91 4.35
CA PRO A 473 -17.72 30.74 5.18
C PRO A 473 -17.87 29.45 4.38
N LYS A 474 -17.08 28.44 4.76
CA LYS A 474 -17.13 27.09 4.18
C LYS A 474 -17.68 26.11 5.20
N ILE A 475 -18.49 25.16 4.75
CA ILE A 475 -19.03 24.08 5.58
C ILE A 475 -18.58 22.76 5.00
N ILE A 476 -17.81 22.01 5.77
CA ILE A 476 -17.33 20.67 5.41
C ILE A 476 -18.35 19.64 5.89
N VAL A 477 -18.62 18.65 5.04
CA VAL A 477 -19.54 17.57 5.37
C VAL A 477 -19.10 16.24 4.79
N HIS A 478 -19.11 15.21 5.64
CA HIS A 478 -18.98 13.83 5.22
C HIS A 478 -20.27 13.38 4.51
N PRO A 479 -20.21 12.88 3.25
CA PRO A 479 -21.42 12.43 2.56
C PRO A 479 -22.05 11.17 3.16
N GLY A 480 -21.29 10.36 3.91
CA GLY A 480 -21.75 9.13 4.57
C GLY A 480 -21.44 7.86 3.78
N ALA A 481 -22.46 7.04 3.51
CA ALA A 481 -22.34 5.77 2.78
C ALA A 481 -21.48 4.68 3.44
N MET A 482 -21.49 4.62 4.78
CA MET A 482 -20.76 3.61 5.54
C MET A 482 -21.61 2.37 5.84
N SER A 483 -20.97 1.21 5.92
CA SER A 483 -21.62 -0.04 6.29
C SER A 483 -20.65 -0.97 7.02
N LEU A 484 -21.15 -1.88 7.86
CA LEU A 484 -20.28 -2.86 8.52
C LEU A 484 -19.76 -3.95 7.57
N ASN A 485 -20.60 -4.46 6.67
CA ASN A 485 -20.20 -5.57 5.78
C ASN A 485 -21.02 -5.67 4.47
N THR A 486 -21.75 -4.61 4.10
CA THR A 486 -22.65 -4.66 2.94
C THR A 486 -22.13 -3.77 1.82
N LYS A 487 -21.95 -4.33 0.62
CA LYS A 487 -21.66 -3.50 -0.56
C LYS A 487 -22.94 -2.76 -0.95
N LEU A 488 -22.92 -1.43 -0.87
CA LEU A 488 -24.05 -0.60 -1.24
C LEU A 488 -24.05 -0.27 -2.74
N ASN A 489 -25.22 0.04 -3.30
CA ASN A 489 -25.39 0.39 -4.71
C ASN A 489 -25.01 1.86 -4.93
N LYS A 490 -23.96 2.11 -5.72
CA LYS A 490 -23.43 3.46 -5.96
C LYS A 490 -24.43 4.44 -6.58
N THR A 491 -25.25 3.99 -7.53
CA THR A 491 -26.27 4.84 -8.17
C THR A 491 -27.30 5.33 -7.15
N ARG A 492 -27.78 4.44 -6.27
CA ARG A 492 -28.71 4.85 -5.21
C ARG A 492 -28.09 5.84 -4.22
N LEU A 493 -26.81 5.67 -3.89
CA LEU A 493 -26.09 6.60 -3.00
C LEU A 493 -25.92 7.97 -3.67
N HIS A 494 -25.58 7.99 -4.96
CA HIS A 494 -25.51 9.20 -5.77
C HIS A 494 -26.84 9.96 -5.79
N ASP A 495 -27.94 9.28 -6.11
CA ASP A 495 -29.27 9.91 -6.18
C ASP A 495 -29.71 10.46 -4.81
N ALA A 496 -29.42 9.71 -3.73
CA ALA A 496 -29.71 10.15 -2.37
C ALA A 496 -28.88 11.38 -1.96
N LEU A 497 -27.60 11.43 -2.34
CA LEU A 497 -26.72 12.57 -2.11
C LEU A 497 -27.26 13.83 -2.79
N LEU A 498 -27.57 13.76 -4.09
CA LEU A 498 -28.09 14.90 -4.85
C LEU A 498 -29.43 15.38 -4.28
N LYS A 499 -30.32 14.45 -3.91
CA LYS A 499 -31.58 14.79 -3.23
C LYS A 499 -31.32 15.55 -1.92
N SER A 500 -30.44 15.03 -1.06
CA SER A 500 -30.09 15.67 0.22
C SER A 500 -29.49 17.06 0.04
N LEU A 501 -28.59 17.23 -0.93
CA LEU A 501 -27.99 18.53 -1.25
C LEU A 501 -29.04 19.55 -1.73
N SER A 502 -30.02 19.11 -2.51
CA SER A 502 -31.12 19.98 -2.98
C SER A 502 -32.07 20.45 -1.87
N GLU A 503 -32.11 19.73 -0.74
CA GLU A 503 -32.96 20.04 0.40
C GLU A 503 -32.31 21.02 1.40
N VAL A 504 -30.99 21.23 1.31
CA VAL A 504 -30.24 22.15 2.17
C VAL A 504 -30.20 23.53 1.52
N LYS A 505 -30.39 24.57 2.33
CA LYS A 505 -30.25 25.97 1.91
C LYS A 505 -28.91 26.51 2.43
N PRO A 506 -27.90 26.72 1.56
CA PRO A 506 -26.57 27.11 2.01
C PRO A 506 -26.47 28.52 2.58
N ASP A 507 -27.46 29.39 2.34
CA ASP A 507 -27.57 30.74 2.92
C ASP A 507 -26.31 31.62 2.81
N GLY A 508 -25.54 31.45 1.73
CA GLY A 508 -24.31 32.19 1.46
C GLY A 508 -23.03 31.42 1.80
N ALA A 509 -23.11 30.35 2.60
CA ALA A 509 -21.99 29.46 2.83
C ALA A 509 -21.66 28.61 1.58
N GLU A 510 -20.41 28.16 1.48
CA GLU A 510 -19.97 27.19 0.48
C GLU A 510 -19.94 25.80 1.13
N ILE A 511 -20.79 24.88 0.66
CA ILE A 511 -20.80 23.50 1.15
C ILE A 511 -19.74 22.72 0.37
N LEU A 512 -18.86 22.05 1.12
CA LEU A 512 -17.76 21.24 0.62
C LEU A 512 -17.96 19.80 1.06
N LEU A 513 -18.13 18.89 0.10
CA LEU A 513 -18.12 17.46 0.39
C LEU A 513 -16.69 17.01 0.66
N GLU A 514 -16.48 16.14 1.64
CA GLU A 514 -15.16 15.58 1.92
C GLU A 514 -14.99 14.19 1.31
N ASN A 515 -13.86 13.93 0.67
CA ASN A 515 -13.52 12.58 0.21
C ASN A 515 -13.26 11.65 1.38
N LEU A 516 -13.81 10.43 1.33
CA LEU A 516 -13.83 9.53 2.47
C LEU A 516 -12.79 8.39 2.36
N PRO A 517 -12.34 7.81 3.48
CA PRO A 517 -11.42 6.68 3.48
C PRO A 517 -12.19 5.35 3.24
N PRO A 518 -11.48 4.28 2.80
CA PRO A 518 -12.11 2.98 2.53
C PRO A 518 -12.55 2.23 3.78
N TYR A 519 -11.84 2.42 4.91
CA TYR A 519 -12.07 1.68 6.14
C TYR A 519 -12.05 2.56 7.41
N PRO A 520 -12.98 3.53 7.55
CA PRO A 520 -13.01 4.43 8.70
C PRO A 520 -13.39 3.72 10.00
N TRP A 521 -13.04 4.36 11.13
CA TRP A 521 -13.31 3.83 12.46
C TRP A 521 -14.47 4.55 13.16
N TYR A 522 -15.63 3.89 13.23
CA TYR A 522 -16.83 4.41 13.88
C TYR A 522 -17.31 3.52 15.03
N PHE A 523 -17.76 4.14 16.12
CA PHE A 523 -18.38 3.47 17.27
C PHE A 523 -17.57 2.29 17.85
N GLY A 524 -16.23 2.37 17.80
CA GLY A 524 -15.36 1.34 18.35
C GLY A 524 -15.04 0.17 17.42
N GLY A 525 -15.41 0.26 16.14
CA GLY A 525 -15.05 -0.74 15.13
C GLY A 525 -14.74 -0.14 13.76
N GLN A 526 -14.15 -0.95 12.90
CA GLN A 526 -13.90 -0.58 11.51
C GLN A 526 -15.16 -0.77 10.67
N TRP A 527 -15.46 0.24 9.85
CA TRP A 527 -16.56 0.25 8.89
C TRP A 527 -16.00 0.25 7.48
N LYS A 528 -16.85 0.03 6.49
CA LYS A 528 -16.51 0.05 5.08
C LYS A 528 -17.17 1.23 4.38
N GLY A 529 -16.37 2.06 3.74
CA GLY A 529 -16.82 3.11 2.83
C GLY A 529 -17.34 2.53 1.52
N ASN A 530 -18.47 3.05 1.03
CA ASN A 530 -19.08 2.60 -0.23
C ASN A 530 -19.13 3.68 -1.31
N TYR A 531 -18.98 4.96 -0.96
CA TYR A 531 -19.17 6.07 -1.89
C TYR A 531 -18.29 7.28 -1.58
N PHE A 532 -18.14 8.16 -2.57
CA PHE A 532 -17.38 9.42 -2.48
C PHE A 532 -15.91 9.26 -2.04
N MET A 533 -15.26 8.20 -2.53
CA MET A 533 -13.82 7.95 -2.32
C MET A 533 -13.04 7.93 -3.64
N ASP A 534 -13.70 7.60 -4.75
CA ASP A 534 -13.09 7.46 -6.08
C ASP A 534 -13.03 8.82 -6.79
N ALA A 535 -11.87 9.17 -7.35
CA ALA A 535 -11.65 10.46 -8.01
C ALA A 535 -12.66 10.76 -9.15
N GLN A 536 -12.97 9.78 -9.98
CA GLN A 536 -13.92 9.96 -11.10
C GLN A 536 -15.35 10.15 -10.58
N SER A 537 -15.74 9.38 -9.55
CA SER A 537 -17.05 9.60 -8.90
C SER A 537 -17.15 10.97 -8.24
N ILE A 538 -16.07 11.45 -7.60
CA ILE A 538 -16.03 12.78 -6.97
C ILE A 538 -16.18 13.87 -8.04
N ARG A 539 -15.38 13.79 -9.11
CA ARG A 539 -15.47 14.69 -10.25
C ARG A 539 -16.88 14.76 -10.82
N ALA A 540 -17.52 13.61 -11.08
CA ALA A 540 -18.87 13.57 -11.62
C ALA A 540 -19.88 14.31 -10.72
N VAL A 541 -19.82 14.09 -9.41
CA VAL A 541 -20.69 14.80 -8.45
C VAL A 541 -20.40 16.30 -8.43
N CYS A 542 -19.12 16.71 -8.49
CA CYS A 542 -18.74 18.12 -8.49
C CYS A 542 -19.21 18.84 -9.76
N GLU A 543 -19.08 18.19 -10.92
CA GLU A 543 -19.56 18.72 -12.21
C GLU A 543 -21.10 18.81 -12.26
N GLU A 544 -21.82 17.81 -11.73
CA GLU A 544 -23.28 17.77 -11.73
C GLU A 544 -23.91 18.73 -10.70
N ALA A 545 -23.39 18.76 -9.48
CA ALA A 545 -23.92 19.59 -8.40
C ALA A 545 -23.34 21.01 -8.36
N GLY A 546 -22.27 21.28 -9.11
CA GLY A 546 -21.56 22.57 -9.08
C GLY A 546 -20.90 22.86 -7.73
N LEU A 547 -20.44 21.83 -7.03
CA LEU A 547 -19.85 21.92 -5.69
C LEU A 547 -18.33 21.76 -5.73
N GLY A 548 -17.66 22.39 -4.76
CA GLY A 548 -16.27 22.09 -4.43
C GLY A 548 -16.15 21.01 -3.37
N ILE A 549 -14.92 20.59 -3.07
CA ILE A 549 -14.65 19.62 -2.00
C ILE A 549 -13.69 20.16 -0.95
N CYS A 550 -13.77 19.55 0.23
CA CYS A 550 -12.63 19.46 1.14
C CYS A 550 -11.84 18.22 0.72
N PHE A 551 -10.58 18.40 0.38
CA PHE A 551 -9.69 17.30 0.05
C PHE A 551 -8.93 16.87 1.30
N ASP A 552 -9.23 15.69 1.81
CA ASP A 552 -8.41 15.04 2.82
C ASP A 552 -7.37 14.14 2.15
N LEU A 553 -6.09 14.50 2.36
CA LEU A 553 -4.95 13.77 1.79
C LEU A 553 -4.82 12.36 2.34
N SER A 554 -5.13 12.17 3.64
CA SER A 554 -5.03 10.87 4.31
C SER A 554 -6.06 9.89 3.72
N HIS A 555 -7.31 10.33 3.57
CA HIS A 555 -8.40 9.58 2.97
C HIS A 555 -8.09 9.17 1.54
N ALA A 556 -7.59 10.10 0.73
CA ALA A 556 -7.18 9.82 -0.65
C ALA A 556 -6.06 8.77 -0.71
N ALA A 557 -5.05 8.88 0.15
CA ALA A 557 -3.95 7.92 0.23
C ALA A 557 -4.44 6.52 0.64
N LEU A 558 -5.27 6.41 1.68
CA LEU A 558 -5.85 5.13 2.11
C LEU A 558 -6.70 4.49 1.01
N TYR A 559 -7.49 5.29 0.29
CA TYR A 559 -8.28 4.80 -0.84
C TYR A 559 -7.39 4.30 -1.99
N CYS A 560 -6.35 5.06 -2.34
CA CYS A 560 -5.40 4.70 -3.38
C CYS A 560 -4.67 3.39 -3.04
N ASN A 561 -4.22 3.25 -1.78
CA ASN A 561 -3.65 2.00 -1.27
C ASN A 561 -4.65 0.83 -1.39
N ALA A 562 -5.92 1.04 -1.01
CA ALA A 562 -6.96 0.01 -1.09
C ALA A 562 -7.39 -0.39 -2.51
N LYS A 563 -7.01 0.40 -3.52
CA LYS A 563 -7.35 0.19 -4.92
C LYS A 563 -6.14 0.01 -5.83
N GLU A 564 -4.94 -0.02 -5.27
CA GLU A 564 -3.68 -0.10 -6.02
C GLU A 564 -3.61 1.01 -7.09
N LYS A 565 -4.01 2.23 -6.72
CA LYS A 565 -3.97 3.42 -7.58
C LYS A 565 -2.83 4.34 -7.16
N GLU A 566 -2.27 5.07 -8.12
CA GLU A 566 -1.30 6.13 -7.83
C GLU A 566 -2.00 7.36 -7.23
N LEU A 567 -1.53 7.80 -6.05
CA LEU A 567 -2.07 8.97 -5.34
C LEU A 567 -1.87 10.27 -6.14
N SER A 568 -0.78 10.40 -6.88
CA SER A 568 -0.51 11.57 -7.74
C SER A 568 -1.60 11.77 -8.79
N SER A 569 -1.95 10.72 -9.54
CA SER A 569 -3.03 10.76 -10.53
C SER A 569 -4.40 11.01 -9.91
N TYR A 570 -4.63 10.53 -8.69
CA TYR A 570 -5.86 10.84 -7.95
C TYR A 570 -5.96 12.34 -7.65
N ILE A 571 -4.88 12.93 -7.14
CA ILE A 571 -4.83 14.36 -6.79
C ILE A 571 -5.05 15.20 -8.04
N GLU A 572 -4.36 14.92 -9.14
CA GLU A 572 -4.50 15.66 -10.40
C GLU A 572 -5.95 15.71 -10.91
N GLU A 573 -6.68 14.59 -10.81
CA GLU A 573 -8.07 14.49 -11.25
C GLU A 573 -9.03 15.33 -10.38
N VAL A 574 -8.76 15.42 -9.07
CA VAL A 574 -9.66 16.03 -8.09
C VAL A 574 -9.32 17.49 -7.78
N LEU A 575 -8.04 17.88 -7.89
CA LEU A 575 -7.50 19.20 -7.55
C LEU A 575 -8.30 20.39 -8.09
N PRO A 576 -8.85 20.37 -9.33
CA PRO A 576 -9.66 21.48 -9.85
C PRO A 576 -10.90 21.83 -8.99
N PHE A 577 -11.44 20.85 -8.26
CA PHE A 577 -12.64 20.99 -7.43
C PHE A 577 -12.32 21.32 -5.96
N VAL A 578 -11.05 21.28 -5.57
CA VAL A 578 -10.62 21.48 -4.18
C VAL A 578 -10.75 22.94 -3.78
N ARG A 579 -11.35 23.20 -2.61
CA ARG A 579 -11.51 24.54 -2.02
C ARG A 579 -10.96 24.63 -0.59
N HIS A 580 -10.86 23.49 0.07
CA HIS A 580 -10.19 23.31 1.35
C HIS A 580 -9.36 22.02 1.35
N ILE A 581 -8.27 21.96 2.11
CA ILE A 581 -7.44 20.75 2.25
C ILE A 581 -7.23 20.42 3.72
N HIS A 582 -7.43 19.15 4.06
CA HIS A 582 -6.92 18.56 5.29
C HIS A 582 -5.60 17.83 5.00
N PHE A 583 -4.53 18.28 5.65
CA PHE A 583 -3.23 17.63 5.55
C PHE A 583 -2.98 16.74 6.77
N ALA A 584 -2.90 15.44 6.51
CA ALA A 584 -2.37 14.45 7.42
C ALA A 584 -1.64 13.37 6.62
N ASP A 585 -0.82 12.59 7.31
CA ASP A 585 -0.23 11.38 6.74
C ASP A 585 -1.24 10.23 6.80
N ALA A 586 -0.95 9.16 6.08
CA ALA A 586 -1.72 7.93 6.11
C ALA A 586 -0.79 6.73 6.25
N TYR A 587 -1.30 5.62 6.77
CA TYR A 587 -0.59 4.36 6.72
C TYR A 587 -1.51 3.22 6.31
N GLY A 588 -1.13 2.47 5.27
CA GLY A 588 -1.82 1.25 4.88
C GLY A 588 -3.25 1.52 4.41
N LEU A 589 -4.24 0.84 5.00
CA LEU A 589 -5.65 0.89 4.57
C LEU A 589 -6.58 1.60 5.56
N ASP A 590 -6.15 1.79 6.81
CA ASP A 590 -6.97 2.31 7.91
C ASP A 590 -6.20 3.23 8.88
N GLY A 591 -4.92 3.52 8.62
CA GLY A 591 -4.10 4.44 9.40
C GLY A 591 -4.36 5.90 9.03
N GLU A 592 -5.56 6.39 9.32
CA GLU A 592 -6.01 7.76 9.04
C GLU A 592 -5.42 8.79 10.00
N GLY A 593 -5.15 10.01 9.51
CA GLY A 593 -4.79 11.15 10.36
C GLY A 593 -3.42 11.01 11.05
N VAL A 594 -2.50 10.23 10.47
CA VAL A 594 -1.17 9.99 11.05
C VAL A 594 -0.34 11.28 11.00
N ALA A 595 0.58 11.46 11.95
CA ALA A 595 1.45 12.63 11.94
C ALA A 595 2.31 12.67 10.66
N ILE A 596 2.37 13.85 10.01
CA ILE A 596 3.14 14.10 8.76
C ILE A 596 4.52 13.47 8.82
N GLY A 597 4.86 12.48 7.98
CA GLY A 597 6.16 11.80 7.93
C GLY A 597 6.26 10.50 8.74
N GLU A 598 5.25 10.17 9.56
CA GLU A 598 5.18 8.88 10.26
C GLU A 598 4.46 7.79 9.46
N GLY A 599 3.71 8.16 8.42
CA GLY A 599 2.95 7.25 7.55
C GLY A 599 3.75 6.77 6.34
N ASP A 600 3.06 6.47 5.24
CA ASP A 600 3.63 5.97 3.98
C ASP A 600 3.36 6.85 2.76
N ILE A 601 2.86 8.08 2.97
CA ILE A 601 2.78 9.09 1.90
C ILE A 601 4.19 9.63 1.60
N ASP A 602 4.56 9.60 0.32
CA ASP A 602 5.77 10.26 -0.20
C ASP A 602 5.52 11.76 -0.37
N PHE A 603 5.73 12.54 0.69
CA PHE A 603 5.49 13.98 0.67
C PHE A 603 6.37 14.74 -0.33
N ASP A 604 7.61 14.30 -0.58
CA ASP A 604 8.49 14.95 -1.55
C ASP A 604 7.93 14.85 -2.98
N ARG A 605 7.25 13.74 -3.28
CA ARG A 605 6.55 13.55 -4.56
C ARG A 605 5.18 14.24 -4.61
N ILE A 606 4.44 14.25 -3.49
CA ILE A 606 3.04 14.69 -3.45
C ILE A 606 2.88 16.20 -3.24
N MET A 607 3.66 16.81 -2.36
CA MET A 607 3.49 18.23 -2.03
C MET A 607 3.70 19.20 -3.22
N PRO A 608 4.62 18.93 -4.17
CA PRO A 608 4.75 19.76 -5.37
C PRO A 608 3.47 19.87 -6.22
N LEU A 609 2.56 18.89 -6.15
CA LEU A 609 1.29 18.92 -6.89
C LEU A 609 0.38 20.07 -6.43
N PHE A 610 0.55 20.53 -5.18
CA PHE A 610 -0.23 21.63 -4.60
C PHE A 610 0.42 23.01 -4.81
N ALA A 611 1.53 23.11 -5.55
CA ALA A 611 2.25 24.38 -5.74
C ALA A 611 1.44 25.49 -6.42
N SER A 612 0.38 25.15 -7.16
CA SER A 612 -0.54 26.14 -7.78
C SER A 612 -1.84 26.35 -6.99
N TYR A 613 -2.04 25.61 -5.90
CA TYR A 613 -3.26 25.72 -5.10
C TYR A 613 -3.27 27.05 -4.32
N GLU A 614 -4.37 27.80 -4.41
CA GLU A 614 -4.53 29.09 -3.72
C GLU A 614 -5.62 29.06 -2.63
N GLY A 615 -6.24 27.91 -2.38
CA GLY A 615 -7.33 27.77 -1.41
C GLY A 615 -6.86 27.81 0.05
N THR A 616 -7.69 27.28 0.94
CA THR A 616 -7.39 27.19 2.37
C THR A 616 -6.99 25.77 2.76
N TRP A 617 -6.23 25.59 3.84
CA TRP A 617 -5.89 24.26 4.36
C TRP A 617 -5.63 24.25 5.87
N VAL A 618 -5.80 23.10 6.51
CA VAL A 618 -5.46 22.87 7.92
C VAL A 618 -4.72 21.54 8.08
N PRO A 619 -3.83 21.38 9.07
CA PRO A 619 -3.34 20.06 9.44
C PRO A 619 -4.41 19.31 10.23
N GLU A 620 -4.85 18.14 9.75
CA GLU A 620 -5.82 17.26 10.42
C GLU A 620 -5.13 16.03 11.02
N VAL A 621 -4.07 16.28 11.77
CA VAL A 621 -3.41 15.18 12.50
C VAL A 621 -4.31 14.75 13.65
N TRP A 622 -4.47 13.44 13.82
CA TRP A 622 -5.29 12.86 14.87
C TRP A 622 -4.90 13.43 16.25
N ARG A 623 -5.90 14.01 16.93
CA ARG A 623 -5.74 14.69 18.23
C ARG A 623 -4.72 15.83 18.23
N GLY A 624 -4.49 16.46 17.09
CA GLY A 624 -3.52 17.56 16.97
C GLY A 624 -3.79 18.75 17.88
N HIS A 625 -5.06 18.98 18.26
CA HIS A 625 -5.50 20.05 19.17
C HIS A 625 -5.06 19.84 20.63
N MET A 626 -4.72 18.61 21.03
CA MET A 626 -4.27 18.31 22.40
C MET A 626 -2.99 19.08 22.74
N GLU A 627 -2.75 19.31 24.04
CA GLU A 627 -1.55 20.01 24.53
C GLU A 627 -1.33 21.37 23.84
N LYS A 628 -2.41 22.16 23.67
CA LYS A 628 -2.39 23.45 22.95
C LYS A 628 -1.96 23.33 21.49
N GLY A 629 -2.48 22.33 20.76
CA GLY A 629 -2.22 22.23 19.32
C GLY A 629 -0.89 21.58 18.95
N LYS A 630 -0.18 20.93 19.89
CA LYS A 630 1.18 20.40 19.66
C LYS A 630 1.30 19.49 18.43
N GLY A 631 0.29 18.65 18.15
CA GLY A 631 0.32 17.80 16.95
C GLY A 631 0.19 18.62 15.67
N PHE A 632 -0.64 19.65 15.67
CA PHE A 632 -0.71 20.59 14.55
C PHE A 632 0.60 21.35 14.35
N ILE A 633 1.23 21.79 15.44
CA ILE A 633 2.53 22.46 15.39
C ILE A 633 3.61 21.57 14.76
N GLN A 634 3.69 20.31 15.18
CA GLN A 634 4.64 19.36 14.59
C GLN A 634 4.37 19.15 13.10
N ALA A 635 3.09 19.08 12.70
CA ALA A 635 2.71 19.03 11.30
C ALA A 635 3.18 20.29 10.54
N LEU A 636 2.93 21.49 11.06
CA LEU A 636 3.36 22.75 10.46
C LEU A 636 4.89 22.84 10.32
N ILE A 637 5.66 22.40 11.33
CA ILE A 637 7.14 22.36 11.24
C ILE A 637 7.58 21.47 10.08
N ARG A 638 6.97 20.28 9.93
CA ARG A 638 7.32 19.33 8.88
C ARG A 638 6.84 19.78 7.49
N LEU A 639 5.71 20.49 7.42
CA LEU A 639 5.16 21.00 6.17
C LEU A 639 5.87 22.26 5.67
N ARG A 640 6.51 23.04 6.56
CA ARG A 640 7.20 24.30 6.23
C ARG A 640 8.23 24.15 5.09
N GLN A 641 8.86 23.00 4.96
CA GLN A 641 9.87 22.76 3.93
C GLN A 641 9.33 22.76 2.49
N TYR A 642 8.02 22.58 2.30
CA TYR A 642 7.39 22.51 0.99
C TYR A 642 6.85 23.85 0.47
N ASP A 643 6.90 24.90 1.30
CA ASP A 643 6.52 26.30 0.98
C ASP A 643 5.24 26.43 0.14
N ILE A 644 4.17 25.76 0.58
CA ILE A 644 2.91 25.67 -0.16
C ILE A 644 2.17 27.00 -0.13
#